data_AF-A0A817M262-F1
#
_entry.id   AF-A0A817M262-F1
#
_cell.length_a   1.000
_cell.length_b   1.000
_cell.length_c   1.000
_cell.angle_alpha   90.00
_cell.angle_beta   90.00
_cell.angle_gamma   90.00
#
_symmetry.space_group_name_H-M   'P 1'
#
loop_
_entity.id
_entity.type
_entity.pdbx_description
1 polymer ?
#
loop_
_entity_poly.entity_id
_entity_poly.type
_entity_poly.pdbx_seq_one_letter_code
_entity_poly.pdbx_strand_id
1 'polypeptide(L)'
;MKTNSNGRRFFVGGNWKMNYSKLLLERINDTLRKTKDIDVDIVCAPPILFIRDFILSKPSHVQVAGQNCYHAKEGAFTGEISPEMLKEIGCTWVILGHSERRTLFHENDELLKKKIDYVLNKTDINVIACIGETLQERESGKTNEIVERQVRAYQEKISNDQYNRVVIAYEPVWAIGTGKVATPQQVQEVHERLRKFIEKNTNSDIAKKIRIIYGGICLLLNKFILIFNEYTGSVNGSNCKELAQQPDIDGFLVGDTATIQQAYRRLTLLYHPDKHRDSRNKQLAMDLFIQIKYAYDILNDPQKRAIYDVVGMKGLKADGWEIMTRARTAREILDEYERLAKEREEKRFHQITNPNASIHATIDLTDVFNQINSIDDNNDILPKIETTEFSVEQSIDIPLTSQDTATINAMVTTRNGRGVGSLTTSFRRILPNLSWFRVDLTFGHRPHIGFHYFRRITQKLQANVHTTFSFISSRRTIVTSGFIFSINYQLAHNLTSSLQWKTGRNSFMKGILQYDKQKWMVSSAIQLGFINTFGAIDGVYRFPNVCNLRFSLKLFVFGPWLEYGIDRQFTKHTYGSATVAVSARMGVLLRLKFIRGSQTFTIPLPLSQDVLPSAIFYATVIPTLAYLLLDRLIIQPFARLEQEREQKKREDEAREKQSERRREAMNAQEVLRSLIEQIKDKEGSQGLIILEAYYGQLTSIINESSLKIIDVSIPLQTLVKDSTLKIETTVSKSNLTGFYDPCIGEEKSLYIKYSFHSHIHTITYKDTDPVILPNRNHLIL
;
A
#
# COMPACT_ATOMS: atom_id res chain seq x y z
N MET A 1 -14.55 9.53 45.31
CA MET A 1 -15.13 8.21 44.97
C MET A 1 -15.97 7.74 46.13
N LYS A 2 -16.79 6.68 46.00
CA LYS A 2 -17.30 5.96 47.17
C LYS A 2 -16.11 5.36 47.92
N THR A 3 -16.04 5.51 49.23
CA THR A 3 -15.57 4.41 50.08
C THR A 3 -16.58 3.27 49.91
N ASN A 4 -16.14 2.04 49.66
CA ASN A 4 -17.10 0.97 49.42
C ASN A 4 -17.89 0.72 50.72
N SER A 5 -19.23 0.64 50.64
CA SER A 5 -20.11 0.64 51.84
C SER A 5 -19.90 -0.57 52.76
N ASN A 6 -19.15 -1.56 52.26
CA ASN A 6 -18.84 -2.82 52.93
C ASN A 6 -17.43 -2.80 53.58
N GLY A 7 -16.78 -1.64 53.71
CA GLY A 7 -15.49 -1.47 54.40
C GLY A 7 -14.24 -1.95 53.65
N ARG A 8 -14.39 -2.41 52.40
CA ARG A 8 -13.27 -2.83 51.55
C ARG A 8 -12.62 -1.64 50.85
N ARG A 9 -11.29 -1.50 50.95
CA ARG A 9 -10.51 -0.50 50.18
C ARG A 9 -10.49 -0.90 48.71
N PHE A 10 -10.77 0.06 47.83
CA PHE A 10 -10.84 -0.18 46.38
C PHE A 10 -9.45 -0.30 45.78
N PHE A 11 -9.26 -1.21 44.82
CA PHE A 11 -7.94 -1.59 44.28
C PHE A 11 -7.86 -1.40 42.77
N VAL A 12 -6.76 -0.82 42.27
CA VAL A 12 -6.53 -0.62 40.83
C VAL A 12 -5.13 -1.12 40.47
N GLY A 13 -5.08 -2.30 39.88
CA GLY A 13 -3.90 -2.84 39.21
C GLY A 13 -3.84 -2.41 37.75
N GLY A 14 -2.71 -1.90 37.28
CA GLY A 14 -2.43 -1.65 35.86
C GLY A 14 -1.43 -2.67 35.32
N ASN A 15 -1.88 -3.65 34.55
CA ASN A 15 -1.02 -4.63 33.88
C ASN A 15 -0.62 -4.12 32.49
N TRP A 16 0.62 -3.66 32.33
CA TRP A 16 1.10 -3.09 31.05
C TRP A 16 1.36 -4.17 30.00
N LYS A 17 1.34 -5.46 30.38
CA LYS A 17 1.69 -6.62 29.54
C LYS A 17 3.05 -6.40 28.88
N MET A 18 3.26 -6.90 27.65
CA MET A 18 4.51 -6.73 26.90
C MET A 18 4.61 -5.36 26.20
N ASN A 19 4.39 -4.25 26.92
CA ASN A 19 4.46 -2.88 26.38
C ASN A 19 5.33 -1.96 27.26
N TYR A 20 6.16 -1.12 26.62
CA TYR A 20 6.93 -0.05 27.28
C TYR A 20 7.39 1.01 26.25
N SER A 21 7.46 2.27 26.69
CA SER A 21 8.37 3.28 26.14
C SER A 21 8.66 4.35 27.19
N LYS A 22 9.76 5.10 27.07
CA LYS A 22 10.09 6.20 28.01
C LYS A 22 8.99 7.27 28.07
N LEU A 23 8.43 7.62 26.92
CA LEU A 23 7.34 8.59 26.79
C LEU A 23 5.97 8.04 27.27
N LEU A 24 5.79 6.71 27.30
CA LEU A 24 4.65 6.08 28.00
C LEU A 24 4.86 6.15 29.52
N LEU A 25 6.07 5.83 30.00
CA LEU A 25 6.46 5.88 31.41
C LEU A 25 6.27 7.28 32.02
N GLU A 26 6.74 8.33 31.34
CA GLU A 26 6.54 9.74 31.72
C GLU A 26 5.05 10.09 31.86
N ARG A 27 4.24 9.79 30.83
CA ARG A 27 2.79 10.09 30.82
C ARG A 27 2.01 9.31 31.88
N ILE A 28 2.40 8.07 32.17
CA ILE A 28 1.82 7.28 33.26
C ILE A 28 2.18 7.91 34.60
N ASN A 29 3.45 8.27 34.81
CA ASN A 29 3.90 8.96 36.03
C ASN A 29 3.17 10.31 36.24
N ASP A 30 3.00 11.13 35.20
CA ASP A 30 2.23 12.39 35.26
C ASP A 30 0.74 12.20 35.56
N THR A 31 0.18 11.03 35.21
CA THR A 31 -1.19 10.65 35.55
C THR A 31 -1.27 10.19 37.01
N LEU A 32 -0.34 9.34 37.44
CA LEU A 32 -0.25 8.83 38.81
C LEU A 32 0.10 9.91 39.84
N ARG A 33 0.86 10.94 39.48
CA ARG A 33 1.14 12.11 40.35
C ARG A 33 -0.15 12.85 40.76
N LYS A 34 -1.22 12.72 39.97
CA LYS A 34 -2.53 13.36 40.21
C LYS A 34 -3.49 12.53 41.05
N THR A 35 -3.09 11.33 41.52
CA THR A 35 -3.94 10.42 42.33
C THR A 35 -3.55 10.36 43.80
N LYS A 36 -2.65 11.24 44.27
CA LYS A 36 -2.04 11.20 45.61
C LYS A 36 -3.06 11.16 46.75
N ASP A 37 -4.15 11.91 46.63
CA ASP A 37 -5.14 12.13 47.68
C ASP A 37 -6.41 11.27 47.48
N ILE A 38 -6.30 10.15 46.75
CA ILE A 38 -7.39 9.22 46.46
C ILE A 38 -7.24 7.97 47.34
N ASP A 39 -8.30 7.61 48.07
CA ASP A 39 -8.33 6.40 48.92
C ASP A 39 -8.52 5.10 48.11
N VAL A 40 -7.49 4.74 47.34
CA VAL A 40 -7.43 3.56 46.45
C VAL A 40 -6.04 2.94 46.54
N ASP A 41 -5.93 1.62 46.62
CA ASP A 41 -4.67 0.91 46.42
C ASP A 41 -4.31 0.93 44.93
N ILE A 42 -3.22 1.61 44.55
CA ILE A 42 -2.78 1.69 43.15
C ILE A 42 -1.51 0.88 42.95
N VAL A 43 -1.57 -0.13 42.08
CA VAL A 43 -0.47 -1.04 41.75
C VAL A 43 -0.22 -1.00 40.24
N CYS A 44 1.02 -1.02 39.79
CA CYS A 44 1.36 -1.14 38.35
C CYS A 44 2.36 -2.27 38.11
N ALA A 45 2.14 -3.03 37.03
CA ALA A 45 2.95 -4.16 36.60
C ALA A 45 3.57 -3.88 35.22
N PRO A 46 4.73 -3.21 35.15
CA PRO A 46 5.47 -3.05 33.90
C PRO A 46 6.20 -4.36 33.52
N PRO A 47 6.71 -4.51 32.28
CA PRO A 47 7.55 -5.65 31.93
C PRO A 47 8.82 -5.69 32.78
N ILE A 48 9.33 -6.89 33.08
CA ILE A 48 10.47 -7.12 34.00
C ILE A 48 11.68 -6.20 33.77
N LEU A 49 12.07 -6.00 32.50
CA LEU A 49 13.20 -5.15 32.09
C LEU A 49 13.08 -3.68 32.54
N PHE A 50 11.87 -3.22 32.85
CA PHE A 50 11.54 -1.82 33.12
C PHE A 50 10.97 -1.59 34.53
N ILE A 51 10.90 -2.64 35.37
CA ILE A 51 10.49 -2.53 36.78
C ILE A 51 11.39 -1.53 37.52
N ARG A 52 12.71 -1.56 37.29
CA ARG A 52 13.68 -0.63 37.91
C ARG A 52 13.41 0.83 37.52
N ASP A 53 13.27 1.12 36.22
CA ASP A 53 12.95 2.45 35.70
C ASP A 53 11.66 3.02 36.31
N PHE A 54 10.63 2.18 36.43
CA PHE A 54 9.36 2.59 37.05
C PHE A 54 9.51 2.83 38.56
N ILE A 55 10.19 1.95 39.30
CA ILE A 55 10.43 2.11 40.74
C ILE A 55 11.20 3.39 41.06
N LEU A 56 12.16 3.79 40.21
CA LEU A 56 12.92 5.03 40.36
C LEU A 56 12.14 6.31 39.98
N SER A 57 11.02 6.21 39.27
CA SER A 57 10.33 7.37 38.66
C SER A 57 8.88 7.59 39.14
N LYS A 58 8.27 6.53 39.70
CA LYS A 58 6.89 6.51 40.21
C LYS A 58 6.66 7.44 41.42
N PRO A 59 5.40 7.83 41.68
CA PRO A 59 5.01 8.41 42.97
C PRO A 59 5.22 7.44 44.15
N SER A 60 5.36 8.00 45.36
CA SER A 60 5.53 7.22 46.59
C SER A 60 4.31 6.37 46.96
N HIS A 61 3.10 6.85 46.68
CA HIS A 61 1.83 6.15 46.98
C HIS A 61 1.51 5.00 46.02
N VAL A 62 2.26 4.84 44.93
CA VAL A 62 2.04 3.77 43.94
C VAL A 62 2.92 2.56 44.25
N GLN A 63 2.32 1.38 44.25
CA GLN A 63 2.98 0.10 44.47
C GLN A 63 3.33 -0.59 43.14
N VAL A 64 4.24 -1.56 43.16
CA VAL A 64 4.75 -2.21 41.94
C VAL A 64 4.61 -3.72 42.01
N ALA A 65 4.19 -4.32 40.90
CA ALA A 65 4.04 -5.76 40.77
C ALA A 65 4.97 -6.35 39.69
N GLY A 66 5.41 -7.59 39.90
CA GLY A 66 5.86 -8.44 38.80
C GLY A 66 4.67 -8.97 37.99
N GLN A 67 4.81 -9.13 36.66
CA GLN A 67 3.78 -9.74 35.81
C GLN A 67 3.72 -11.28 35.90
N ASN A 68 4.76 -11.90 36.45
CA ASN A 68 4.89 -13.34 36.72
C ASN A 68 6.06 -13.56 37.70
N CYS A 69 6.09 -14.71 38.38
CA CYS A 69 7.29 -15.27 38.99
C CYS A 69 7.29 -16.81 38.89
N TYR A 70 8.42 -17.42 39.23
CA TYR A 70 8.55 -18.87 39.38
C TYR A 70 8.14 -19.34 40.79
N HIS A 71 8.31 -20.64 41.06
CA HIS A 71 7.95 -21.31 42.32
C HIS A 71 9.17 -21.76 43.17
N ALA A 72 10.32 -21.10 42.98
CA ALA A 72 11.58 -21.39 43.67
C ALA A 72 12.48 -20.14 43.74
N LYS A 73 13.36 -20.08 44.75
CA LYS A 73 14.35 -19.00 44.97
C LYS A 73 15.35 -18.84 43.84
N GLU A 74 15.90 -19.97 43.39
CA GLU A 74 17.03 -20.07 42.48
C GLU A 74 17.08 -21.50 41.88
N GLY A 75 17.80 -21.69 40.78
CA GLY A 75 17.94 -22.98 40.12
C GLY A 75 18.16 -22.86 38.61
N ALA A 76 18.18 -23.99 37.92
CA ALA A 76 18.43 -24.09 36.47
C ALA A 76 17.19 -23.71 35.63
N PHE A 77 16.61 -22.53 35.88
CA PHE A 77 15.37 -22.04 35.28
C PHE A 77 15.62 -20.82 34.37
N THR A 78 16.46 -21.00 33.34
CA THR A 78 16.93 -19.93 32.46
C THR A 78 15.77 -19.12 31.85
N GLY A 79 15.68 -17.84 32.20
CA GLY A 79 14.66 -16.90 31.71
C GLY A 79 13.46 -16.68 32.64
N GLU A 80 13.29 -17.50 33.68
CA GLU A 80 12.30 -17.25 34.74
C GLU A 80 12.88 -16.36 35.86
N ILE A 81 11.98 -15.74 36.65
CA ILE A 81 12.31 -14.77 37.70
C ILE A 81 11.78 -15.28 39.04
N SER A 82 12.62 -15.33 40.07
CA SER A 82 12.18 -15.77 41.39
C SER A 82 11.42 -14.67 42.16
N PRO A 83 10.54 -15.04 43.10
CA PRO A 83 9.91 -14.10 44.03
C PRO A 83 10.92 -13.22 44.78
N GLU A 84 12.09 -13.77 45.12
CA GLU A 84 13.18 -13.08 45.79
C GLU A 84 13.78 -11.96 44.91
N MET A 85 13.99 -12.21 43.62
CA MET A 85 14.42 -11.16 42.67
C MET A 85 13.39 -10.03 42.54
N LEU A 86 12.09 -10.36 42.56
CA LEU A 86 11.03 -9.35 42.59
C LEU A 86 11.02 -8.55 43.91
N LYS A 87 11.33 -9.18 45.04
CA LYS A 87 11.44 -8.49 46.33
C LYS A 87 12.64 -7.54 46.35
N GLU A 88 13.79 -8.00 45.85
CA GLU A 88 15.04 -7.23 45.81
C GLU A 88 14.95 -5.99 44.91
N ILE A 89 14.34 -6.11 43.72
CA ILE A 89 14.16 -4.95 42.82
C ILE A 89 13.12 -3.94 43.35
N GLY A 90 12.29 -4.33 44.33
CA GLY A 90 11.34 -3.46 45.04
C GLY A 90 9.86 -3.65 44.67
N CYS A 91 9.46 -4.80 44.12
CA CYS A 91 8.04 -5.15 43.95
C CYS A 91 7.41 -5.56 45.28
N THR A 92 6.18 -5.09 45.53
CA THR A 92 5.37 -5.48 46.69
C THR A 92 4.21 -6.42 46.31
N TRP A 93 4.01 -6.65 45.02
CA TRP A 93 2.98 -7.54 44.45
C TRP A 93 3.54 -8.45 43.35
N VAL A 94 2.80 -9.50 43.00
CA VAL A 94 2.99 -10.28 41.77
C VAL A 94 1.64 -10.72 41.19
N ILE A 95 1.50 -10.69 39.87
CA ILE A 95 0.37 -11.25 39.14
C ILE A 95 0.64 -12.73 38.85
N LEU A 96 -0.29 -13.62 39.20
CA LEU A 96 -0.19 -15.06 38.95
C LEU A 96 -1.43 -15.58 38.22
N GLY A 97 -1.24 -16.50 37.27
CA GLY A 97 -2.33 -17.17 36.56
C GLY A 97 -3.17 -16.29 35.62
N HIS A 98 -2.63 -15.14 35.18
CA HIS A 98 -3.26 -14.27 34.17
C HIS A 98 -3.62 -15.09 32.91
N SER A 99 -4.78 -14.82 32.30
CA SER A 99 -5.34 -15.61 31.20
C SER A 99 -4.34 -15.87 30.07
N GLU A 100 -3.56 -14.87 29.66
CA GLU A 100 -2.51 -15.02 28.63
C GLU A 100 -1.44 -16.06 29.01
N ARG A 101 -1.11 -16.24 30.30
CA ARG A 101 -0.16 -17.28 30.75
C ARG A 101 -0.82 -18.65 30.85
N ARG A 102 -2.08 -18.73 31.26
CA ARG A 102 -2.86 -19.99 31.22
C ARG A 102 -3.02 -20.51 29.78
N THR A 103 -3.31 -19.62 28.83
CA THR A 103 -3.58 -19.99 27.43
C THR A 103 -2.31 -20.15 26.58
N LEU A 104 -1.37 -19.20 26.61
CA LEU A 104 -0.21 -19.17 25.69
C LEU A 104 1.04 -19.86 26.26
N PHE A 105 1.17 -19.89 27.59
CA PHE A 105 2.29 -20.51 28.31
C PHE A 105 1.87 -21.76 29.10
N HIS A 106 0.63 -22.23 28.87
CA HIS A 106 0.04 -23.45 29.42
C HIS A 106 0.14 -23.60 30.95
N GLU A 107 0.08 -22.48 31.70
CA GLU A 107 0.12 -22.51 33.16
C GLU A 107 -1.15 -23.13 33.75
N ASN A 108 -1.01 -24.36 34.24
CA ASN A 108 -2.10 -25.14 34.85
C ASN A 108 -2.26 -24.86 36.36
N ASP A 109 -3.38 -25.31 36.92
CA ASP A 109 -3.75 -25.05 38.32
C ASP A 109 -2.73 -25.66 39.32
N GLU A 110 -2.01 -26.73 38.97
CA GLU A 110 -0.99 -27.35 39.82
C GLU A 110 0.36 -26.59 39.84
N LEU A 111 0.76 -25.97 38.74
CA LEU A 111 1.89 -25.03 38.73
C LEU A 111 1.54 -23.77 39.53
N LEU A 112 0.30 -23.28 39.39
CA LEU A 112 -0.18 -22.08 40.08
C LEU A 112 -0.32 -22.30 41.59
N LYS A 113 -0.74 -23.49 42.05
CA LYS A 113 -0.64 -23.94 43.45
C LYS A 113 0.78 -23.78 43.99
N LYS A 114 1.79 -24.28 43.27
CA LYS A 114 3.21 -24.19 43.70
C LYS A 114 3.69 -22.74 43.77
N LYS A 115 3.33 -21.90 42.80
CA LYS A 115 3.69 -20.47 42.80
C LYS A 115 3.08 -19.72 43.98
N ILE A 116 1.77 -19.86 44.24
CA ILE A 116 1.11 -19.11 45.31
C ILE A 116 1.57 -19.58 46.71
N ASP A 117 1.74 -20.88 46.90
CA ASP A 117 2.31 -21.49 48.11
C ASP A 117 3.69 -20.90 48.41
N TYR A 118 4.59 -20.89 47.41
CA TYR A 118 5.92 -20.33 47.56
C TYR A 118 5.88 -18.83 47.89
N VAL A 119 5.14 -18.02 47.11
CA VAL A 119 5.13 -16.56 47.31
C VAL A 119 4.61 -16.17 48.69
N LEU A 120 3.52 -16.79 49.17
CA LEU A 120 2.92 -16.43 50.46
C LEU A 120 3.72 -16.98 51.65
N ASN A 121 4.23 -18.22 51.56
CA ASN A 121 4.90 -18.91 52.67
C ASN A 121 6.43 -18.70 52.72
N LYS A 122 7.05 -18.10 51.69
CA LYS A 122 8.52 -17.84 51.63
C LYS A 122 8.90 -16.38 51.41
N THR A 123 7.95 -15.51 51.03
CA THR A 123 8.21 -14.07 50.86
C THR A 123 7.11 -13.20 51.47
N ASP A 124 7.34 -11.89 51.50
CA ASP A 124 6.37 -10.87 51.92
C ASP A 124 5.58 -10.26 50.74
N ILE A 125 5.77 -10.77 49.52
CA ILE A 125 5.09 -10.27 48.31
C ILE A 125 3.61 -10.64 48.35
N ASN A 126 2.75 -9.71 47.94
CA ASN A 126 1.31 -9.89 47.87
C ASN A 126 0.88 -10.42 46.49
N VAL A 127 -0.23 -11.16 46.40
CA VAL A 127 -0.60 -11.90 45.18
C VAL A 127 -1.88 -11.34 44.55
N ILE A 128 -1.80 -10.97 43.27
CA ILE A 128 -2.96 -10.77 42.39
C ILE A 128 -3.20 -12.10 41.67
N ALA A 129 -4.15 -12.87 42.17
CA ALA A 129 -4.47 -14.22 41.72
C ALA A 129 -5.56 -14.18 40.63
N CYS A 130 -5.19 -14.40 39.38
CA CYS A 130 -6.11 -14.32 38.26
C CYS A 130 -6.86 -15.64 38.00
N ILE A 131 -8.15 -15.50 37.67
CA ILE A 131 -9.08 -16.57 37.33
C ILE A 131 -9.96 -16.15 36.15
N GLY A 132 -10.51 -17.09 35.40
CA GLY A 132 -11.39 -16.79 34.27
C GLY A 132 -11.81 -18.00 33.45
N GLU A 133 -12.94 -17.89 32.76
CA GLU A 133 -13.42 -18.90 31.81
C GLU A 133 -13.34 -18.41 30.35
N THR A 134 -13.06 -19.34 29.44
CA THR A 134 -13.04 -19.14 27.99
C THR A 134 -14.45 -19.02 27.40
N LEU A 135 -14.56 -18.58 26.15
CA LEU A 135 -15.84 -18.49 25.44
C LEU A 135 -16.57 -19.83 25.36
N GLN A 136 -15.83 -20.92 25.10
CA GLN A 136 -16.39 -22.28 25.05
C GLN A 136 -16.91 -22.74 26.42
N GLU A 137 -16.23 -22.38 27.52
CA GLU A 137 -16.67 -22.68 28.87
C GLU A 137 -17.90 -21.84 29.29
N ARG A 138 -17.98 -20.55 28.89
CA ARG A 138 -19.18 -19.72 29.11
C ARG A 138 -20.38 -20.25 28.31
N GLU A 139 -20.19 -20.58 27.03
CA GLU A 139 -21.25 -21.04 26.13
C GLU A 139 -21.73 -22.48 26.40
N SER A 140 -20.91 -23.29 27.07
CA SER A 140 -21.32 -24.60 27.63
C SER A 140 -21.88 -24.52 29.06
N GLY A 141 -22.08 -23.31 29.61
CA GLY A 141 -22.66 -23.09 30.94
C GLY A 141 -21.72 -23.39 32.12
N LYS A 142 -20.43 -23.61 31.86
CA LYS A 142 -19.44 -24.09 32.83
C LYS A 142 -18.73 -23.00 33.65
N THR A 143 -19.03 -21.71 33.48
CA THR A 143 -18.38 -20.61 34.25
C THR A 143 -18.15 -20.95 35.72
N ASN A 144 -19.22 -21.34 36.43
CA ASN A 144 -19.15 -21.63 37.86
C ASN A 144 -18.20 -22.80 38.17
N GLU A 145 -18.27 -23.89 37.41
CA GLU A 145 -17.36 -25.05 37.55
C GLU A 145 -15.89 -24.61 37.40
N ILE A 146 -15.60 -23.78 36.40
CA ILE A 146 -14.25 -23.34 36.07
C ILE A 146 -13.70 -22.34 37.09
N VAL A 147 -14.44 -21.29 37.45
CA VAL A 147 -13.94 -20.27 38.40
C VAL A 147 -13.88 -20.81 39.83
N GLU A 148 -14.83 -21.67 40.25
CA GLU A 148 -14.77 -22.34 41.57
C GLU A 148 -13.60 -23.33 41.63
N ARG A 149 -13.26 -24.04 40.54
CA ARG A 149 -12.06 -24.90 40.46
C ARG A 149 -10.78 -24.08 40.59
N GLN A 150 -10.64 -23.01 39.81
CA GLN A 150 -9.43 -22.17 39.79
C GLN A 150 -9.22 -21.45 41.13
N VAL A 151 -10.29 -20.98 41.79
CA VAL A 151 -10.19 -20.41 43.16
C VAL A 151 -9.82 -21.48 44.18
N ARG A 152 -10.42 -22.68 44.13
CA ARG A 152 -10.06 -23.77 45.06
C ARG A 152 -8.57 -24.10 45.00
N ALA A 153 -8.00 -24.14 43.80
CA ALA A 153 -6.57 -24.37 43.61
C ALA A 153 -5.69 -23.34 44.34
N TYR A 154 -6.10 -22.06 44.38
CA TYR A 154 -5.43 -21.07 45.22
C TYR A 154 -5.73 -21.27 46.72
N GLN A 155 -7.00 -21.50 47.10
CA GLN A 155 -7.44 -21.63 48.50
C GLN A 155 -6.76 -22.79 49.25
N GLU A 156 -6.43 -23.89 48.57
CA GLU A 156 -5.67 -25.03 49.14
C GLU A 156 -4.31 -24.64 49.74
N LYS A 157 -3.79 -23.45 49.43
CA LYS A 157 -2.44 -22.98 49.77
C LYS A 157 -2.39 -21.62 50.49
N ILE A 158 -3.53 -21.01 50.80
CA ILE A 158 -3.62 -19.72 51.52
C ILE A 158 -4.12 -20.00 52.95
N SER A 159 -3.32 -19.67 53.97
CA SER A 159 -3.78 -19.75 55.36
C SER A 159 -4.77 -18.62 55.70
N ASN A 160 -5.61 -18.81 56.72
CA ASN A 160 -6.69 -17.88 57.06
C ASN A 160 -6.20 -16.44 57.36
N ASP A 161 -4.98 -16.30 57.87
CA ASP A 161 -4.31 -15.02 58.14
C ASP A 161 -3.73 -14.34 56.87
N GLN A 162 -3.42 -15.11 55.82
CA GLN A 162 -2.78 -14.62 54.59
C GLN A 162 -3.75 -14.01 53.56
N TYR A 163 -5.07 -14.19 53.71
CA TYR A 163 -6.05 -13.67 52.74
C TYR A 163 -6.05 -12.14 52.59
N ASN A 164 -5.48 -11.40 53.54
CA ASN A 164 -5.24 -9.96 53.43
C ASN A 164 -4.17 -9.60 52.38
N ARG A 165 -3.21 -10.50 52.12
CA ARG A 165 -2.13 -10.40 51.11
C ARG A 165 -2.57 -10.87 49.72
N VAL A 166 -3.83 -11.28 49.54
CA VAL A 166 -4.37 -11.81 48.29
C VAL A 166 -5.46 -10.88 47.73
N VAL A 167 -5.48 -10.74 46.41
CA VAL A 167 -6.53 -10.09 45.62
C VAL A 167 -6.90 -11.03 44.49
N ILE A 168 -8.19 -11.33 44.30
CA ILE A 168 -8.65 -12.20 43.21
C ILE A 168 -9.05 -11.33 42.02
N ALA A 169 -8.47 -11.59 40.84
CA ALA A 169 -8.81 -10.90 39.61
C ALA A 169 -9.64 -11.80 38.69
N TYR A 170 -10.91 -11.45 38.48
CA TYR A 170 -11.79 -12.18 37.57
C TYR A 170 -11.70 -11.61 36.14
N GLU A 171 -11.14 -12.41 35.24
CA GLU A 171 -10.92 -12.13 33.83
C GLU A 171 -11.93 -12.95 32.99
N PRO A 172 -13.08 -12.40 32.54
CA PRO A 172 -13.94 -13.08 31.58
C PRO A 172 -13.21 -13.19 30.23
N VAL A 173 -12.45 -14.26 30.03
CA VAL A 173 -11.61 -14.46 28.83
C VAL A 173 -12.48 -14.48 27.57
N TRP A 174 -13.73 -14.94 27.70
CA TRP A 174 -14.78 -14.86 26.67
C TRP A 174 -15.12 -13.43 26.18
N ALA A 175 -14.75 -12.39 26.93
CA ALA A 175 -14.91 -10.98 26.57
C ALA A 175 -13.55 -10.27 26.28
N ILE A 176 -12.43 -11.01 26.30
CA ILE A 176 -11.10 -10.49 25.98
C ILE A 176 -10.74 -10.88 24.55
N GLY A 177 -10.63 -9.89 23.65
CA GLY A 177 -10.25 -10.09 22.24
C GLY A 177 -11.33 -10.68 21.32
N THR A 178 -12.43 -11.23 21.86
CA THR A 178 -13.52 -11.88 21.11
C THR A 178 -14.50 -10.90 20.43
N GLY A 179 -14.48 -9.62 20.82
CA GLY A 179 -15.46 -8.61 20.40
C GLY A 179 -16.77 -8.62 21.19
N LYS A 180 -17.02 -9.62 22.05
CA LYS A 180 -18.11 -9.59 23.05
C LYS A 180 -17.68 -8.71 24.23
N VAL A 181 -18.64 -8.06 24.91
CA VAL A 181 -18.39 -7.19 26.07
C VAL A 181 -19.27 -7.65 27.23
N ALA A 182 -18.68 -7.88 28.41
CA ALA A 182 -19.42 -8.22 29.62
C ALA A 182 -20.17 -7.00 30.18
N THR A 183 -21.44 -7.18 30.55
CA THR A 183 -22.22 -6.13 31.22
C THR A 183 -21.87 -6.04 32.71
N PRO A 184 -22.08 -4.89 33.39
CA PRO A 184 -21.84 -4.79 34.83
C PRO A 184 -22.58 -5.83 35.66
N GLN A 185 -23.78 -6.25 35.21
CA GLN A 185 -24.58 -7.29 35.85
C GLN A 185 -23.95 -8.68 35.70
N GLN A 186 -23.41 -9.03 34.53
CA GLN A 186 -22.69 -10.30 34.30
C GLN A 186 -21.39 -10.39 35.10
N VAL A 187 -20.75 -9.25 35.37
CA VAL A 187 -19.56 -9.20 36.25
C VAL A 187 -19.97 -9.34 37.71
N GLN A 188 -21.00 -8.60 38.16
CA GLN A 188 -21.53 -8.70 39.53
C GLN A 188 -22.03 -10.12 39.85
N GLU A 189 -22.73 -10.79 38.93
CA GLU A 189 -23.17 -12.19 39.05
C GLU A 189 -22.02 -13.11 39.51
N VAL A 190 -20.88 -13.05 38.82
CA VAL A 190 -19.73 -13.90 39.10
C VAL A 190 -18.98 -13.43 40.35
N HIS A 191 -18.84 -12.12 40.59
CA HIS A 191 -18.23 -11.59 41.81
C HIS A 191 -18.99 -11.99 43.09
N GLU A 192 -20.32 -11.90 43.08
CA GLU A 192 -21.20 -12.32 44.17
C GLU A 192 -21.09 -13.84 44.41
N ARG A 193 -21.10 -14.62 43.32
CA ARG A 193 -20.94 -16.08 43.37
C ARG A 193 -19.59 -16.48 43.96
N LEU A 194 -18.51 -15.85 43.53
CA LEU A 194 -17.16 -16.05 44.05
C LEU A 194 -17.07 -15.73 45.54
N ARG A 195 -17.68 -14.61 45.99
CA ARG A 195 -17.67 -14.26 47.41
C ARG A 195 -18.42 -15.28 48.27
N LYS A 196 -19.58 -15.76 47.82
CA LYS A 196 -20.35 -16.84 48.49
C LYS A 196 -19.58 -18.17 48.52
N PHE A 197 -18.83 -18.50 47.46
CA PHE A 197 -17.95 -19.68 47.43
C PHE A 197 -16.80 -19.56 48.45
N ILE A 198 -16.17 -18.39 48.55
CA ILE A 198 -15.10 -18.13 49.53
C ILE A 198 -15.65 -18.20 50.96
N GLU A 199 -16.82 -17.60 51.22
CA GLU A 199 -17.51 -17.65 52.52
C GLU A 199 -17.78 -19.08 52.98
N LYS A 200 -18.26 -19.94 52.06
CA LYS A 200 -18.54 -21.36 52.33
C LYS A 200 -17.28 -22.17 52.65
N ASN A 201 -16.14 -21.87 52.01
CA ASN A 201 -14.91 -22.65 52.12
C ASN A 201 -13.91 -22.10 53.16
N THR A 202 -14.14 -20.92 53.72
CA THR A 202 -13.24 -20.28 54.71
C THR A 202 -14.03 -19.79 55.93
N ASN A 203 -14.36 -18.51 55.98
CA ASN A 203 -15.34 -17.94 56.91
C ASN A 203 -15.89 -16.60 56.36
N SER A 204 -16.95 -16.10 56.99
CA SER A 204 -17.63 -14.86 56.60
C SER A 204 -16.72 -13.62 56.65
N ASP A 205 -15.80 -13.55 57.62
CA ASP A 205 -14.93 -12.37 57.78
C ASP A 205 -13.85 -12.28 56.72
N ILE A 206 -13.30 -13.42 56.28
CA ILE A 206 -12.40 -13.49 55.11
C ILE A 206 -13.16 -13.07 53.85
N ALA A 207 -14.35 -13.63 53.60
CA ALA A 207 -15.15 -13.29 52.43
C ALA A 207 -15.60 -11.81 52.38
N LYS A 208 -15.87 -11.20 53.55
CA LYS A 208 -16.15 -9.76 53.68
C LYS A 208 -14.95 -8.88 53.39
N LYS A 209 -13.73 -9.31 53.76
CA LYS A 209 -12.48 -8.53 53.65
C LYS A 209 -11.74 -8.71 52.32
N ILE A 210 -11.82 -9.88 51.70
CA ILE A 210 -11.10 -10.16 50.44
C ILE A 210 -11.58 -9.25 49.30
N ARG A 211 -10.63 -8.72 48.54
CA ARG A 211 -10.89 -7.87 47.37
C ARG A 211 -11.04 -8.74 46.12
N ILE A 212 -12.19 -8.66 45.46
CA ILE A 212 -12.44 -9.30 44.17
C ILE A 212 -12.52 -8.21 43.10
N ILE A 213 -11.54 -8.17 42.21
CA ILE A 213 -11.35 -7.11 41.20
C ILE A 213 -11.69 -7.61 39.79
N TYR A 214 -12.23 -6.73 38.96
CA TYR A 214 -12.58 -7.05 37.59
C TYR A 214 -11.35 -6.90 36.67
N GLY A 215 -10.86 -8.02 36.12
CA GLY A 215 -9.74 -8.09 35.17
C GLY A 215 -10.14 -8.16 33.70
N GLY A 216 -11.44 -8.09 33.39
CA GLY A 216 -11.90 -7.89 32.02
C GLY A 216 -11.64 -6.46 31.51
N ILE A 217 -11.89 -6.21 30.23
CA ILE A 217 -11.54 -4.95 29.57
C ILE A 217 -12.33 -3.77 30.15
N CYS A 218 -11.69 -2.93 30.97
CA CYS A 218 -12.06 -1.53 31.11
C CYS A 218 -11.32 -0.73 30.03
N LEU A 219 -12.07 -0.24 29.04
CA LEU A 219 -11.55 0.31 27.78
C LEU A 219 -10.40 1.33 27.94
N LEU A 220 -9.28 1.13 27.21
CA LEU A 220 -8.73 2.05 26.18
C LEU A 220 -7.38 1.58 25.57
N LEU A 221 -7.02 2.21 24.45
CA LEU A 221 -5.98 1.94 23.44
C LEU A 221 -4.63 1.33 23.90
N ASN A 222 -4.07 0.41 23.08
CA ASN A 222 -2.60 0.37 22.84
C ASN A 222 -2.20 0.25 21.35
N LYS A 223 -2.78 -0.68 20.57
CA LYS A 223 -2.36 -0.83 19.15
C LYS A 223 -2.74 0.38 18.26
N PHE A 224 -3.70 1.22 18.67
CA PHE A 224 -3.96 2.53 18.05
C PHE A 224 -2.94 3.61 18.50
N ILE A 225 -2.36 3.47 19.71
CA ILE A 225 -1.34 4.39 20.23
C ILE A 225 -0.02 4.26 19.46
N LEU A 226 0.40 3.06 19.04
CA LEU A 226 1.69 2.90 18.35
C LEU A 226 1.82 3.69 17.02
N ILE A 227 0.71 3.94 16.31
CA ILE A 227 0.69 4.82 15.12
C ILE A 227 0.52 6.30 15.50
N PHE A 228 -0.07 6.59 16.66
CA PHE A 228 -0.40 7.95 17.12
C PHE A 228 0.71 8.60 17.99
N ASN A 229 1.56 7.81 18.65
CA ASN A 229 2.47 8.29 19.71
C ASN A 229 3.67 9.11 19.22
N GLU A 230 3.88 9.23 17.91
CA GLU A 230 4.90 10.14 17.37
C GLU A 230 4.53 11.62 17.65
N TYR A 231 3.23 11.94 17.83
CA TYR A 231 2.74 13.28 18.20
C TYR A 231 1.49 13.26 19.11
N THR A 232 1.66 13.46 20.44
CA THR A 232 0.58 13.57 21.48
C THR A 232 -0.09 12.22 21.90
N GLY A 233 -1.18 12.09 22.68
CA GLY A 233 -2.05 13.10 23.32
C GLY A 233 -3.02 12.67 24.46
N SER A 234 -3.43 11.40 24.61
CA SER A 234 -4.37 10.93 25.68
C SER A 234 -5.84 11.47 25.48
N VAL A 235 -6.90 11.32 26.30
CA VAL A 235 -7.15 10.84 27.69
C VAL A 235 -8.44 9.96 27.79
N ASN A 236 -8.53 9.17 28.87
CA ASN A 236 -9.51 8.24 29.49
C ASN A 236 -11.05 8.24 29.21
N GLY A 237 -11.62 7.03 29.18
CA GLY A 237 -12.56 6.50 30.21
C GLY A 237 -14.07 6.77 30.07
N SER A 238 -14.87 5.71 29.85
CA SER A 238 -16.35 5.75 29.90
C SER A 238 -16.95 4.78 30.94
N ASN A 239 -16.74 3.47 30.78
CA ASN A 239 -17.58 2.44 31.44
C ASN A 239 -17.22 2.13 32.91
N CYS A 240 -16.00 2.47 33.36
CA CYS A 240 -15.51 2.04 34.68
C CYS A 240 -16.28 2.63 35.88
N LYS A 241 -17.14 3.65 35.66
CA LYS A 241 -18.05 4.18 36.71
C LYS A 241 -19.19 3.23 37.07
N GLU A 242 -19.74 2.51 36.11
CA GLU A 242 -20.92 1.63 36.30
C GLU A 242 -20.53 0.29 36.93
N LEU A 243 -19.33 -0.20 36.58
CA LEU A 243 -18.70 -1.35 37.23
C LEU A 243 -18.34 -1.04 38.70
N ALA A 244 -17.74 0.14 38.97
CA ALA A 244 -17.39 0.58 40.33
C ALA A 244 -18.60 0.97 41.22
N GLN A 245 -19.84 0.75 40.74
CA GLN A 245 -21.07 0.88 41.52
C GLN A 245 -21.65 -0.47 41.98
N GLN A 246 -21.17 -1.59 41.44
CA GLN A 246 -21.63 -2.93 41.82
C GLN A 246 -21.05 -3.32 43.21
N PRO A 247 -21.81 -3.97 44.10
CA PRO A 247 -21.43 -4.14 45.50
C PRO A 247 -20.24 -5.07 45.75
N ASP A 248 -19.95 -6.01 44.84
CA ASP A 248 -18.87 -6.99 44.98
C ASP A 248 -17.69 -6.80 44.03
N ILE A 249 -17.69 -5.72 43.23
CA ILE A 249 -16.55 -5.29 42.42
C ILE A 249 -15.70 -4.33 43.25
N ASP A 250 -14.62 -4.84 43.85
CA ASP A 250 -13.73 -4.10 44.74
C ASP A 250 -12.59 -3.39 44.01
N GLY A 251 -12.56 -3.42 42.68
CA GLY A 251 -11.44 -2.89 41.93
C GLY A 251 -11.37 -3.33 40.48
N PHE A 252 -10.24 -2.99 39.85
CA PHE A 252 -9.91 -3.33 38.46
C PHE A 252 -8.49 -3.88 38.33
N LEU A 253 -8.30 -4.85 37.43
CA LEU A 253 -7.00 -5.18 36.83
C LEU A 253 -7.02 -4.75 35.36
N VAL A 254 -6.59 -3.51 35.10
CA VAL A 254 -6.65 -2.89 33.77
C VAL A 254 -5.43 -3.28 32.97
N GLY A 255 -5.64 -3.96 31.83
CA GLY A 255 -4.69 -3.98 30.72
C GLY A 255 -5.21 -3.13 29.56
N ASP A 256 -4.32 -2.65 28.70
CA ASP A 256 -4.74 -1.84 27.55
C ASP A 256 -5.53 -2.65 26.51
N THR A 257 -6.72 -2.17 26.14
CA THR A 257 -7.14 -2.00 24.73
C THR A 257 -8.51 -1.31 24.61
N ALA A 258 -8.74 -0.70 23.45
CA ALA A 258 -10.08 -0.48 22.90
C ALA A 258 -10.10 -0.98 21.46
N THR A 259 -11.28 -1.27 20.91
CA THR A 259 -11.40 -1.59 19.49
C THR A 259 -10.95 -0.39 18.64
N ILE A 260 -10.38 -0.68 17.47
CA ILE A 260 -9.89 0.33 16.51
C ILE A 260 -11.01 1.33 16.13
N GLN A 261 -12.25 0.84 15.99
CA GLN A 261 -13.44 1.66 15.73
C GLN A 261 -13.83 2.58 16.90
N GLN A 262 -13.79 2.11 18.15
CA GLN A 262 -14.10 2.94 19.32
C GLN A 262 -13.02 3.99 19.56
N ALA A 263 -11.74 3.65 19.38
CA ALA A 263 -10.63 4.60 19.44
C ALA A 263 -10.77 5.70 18.37
N TYR A 264 -11.05 5.33 17.13
CA TYR A 264 -11.27 6.25 16.02
C TYR A 264 -12.47 7.20 16.25
N ARG A 265 -13.65 6.66 16.60
CA ARG A 265 -14.85 7.46 16.93
C ARG A 265 -14.58 8.43 18.09
N ARG A 266 -13.84 7.99 19.12
CA ARG A 266 -13.48 8.85 20.27
C ARG A 266 -12.57 10.00 19.87
N LEU A 267 -11.50 9.71 19.14
CA LEU A 267 -10.48 10.70 18.77
C LEU A 267 -11.00 11.70 17.73
N THR A 268 -11.77 11.25 16.73
CA THR A 268 -12.45 12.16 15.78
C THR A 268 -13.46 13.09 16.46
N LEU A 269 -14.17 12.63 17.51
CA LEU A 269 -15.06 13.48 18.31
C LEU A 269 -14.32 14.50 19.19
N LEU A 270 -13.04 14.29 19.49
CA LEU A 270 -12.24 15.17 20.36
C LEU A 270 -11.46 16.22 19.55
N TYR A 271 -10.90 15.80 18.41
CA TYR A 271 -10.15 16.67 17.49
C TYR A 271 -11.01 17.16 16.30
N HIS A 272 -12.35 17.17 16.42
CA HIS A 272 -13.22 17.69 15.36
C HIS A 272 -12.97 19.19 15.14
N PRO A 273 -12.68 19.67 13.91
CA PRO A 273 -12.29 21.06 13.65
C PRO A 273 -13.28 22.10 14.19
N ASP A 274 -14.58 21.82 14.12
CA ASP A 274 -15.63 22.77 14.54
C ASP A 274 -15.84 22.88 16.06
N LYS A 275 -15.14 22.07 16.87
CA LYS A 275 -15.12 22.26 18.34
C LYS A 275 -14.11 23.31 18.80
N HIS A 276 -13.18 23.71 17.95
CA HIS A 276 -12.08 24.61 18.28
C HIS A 276 -12.35 26.00 17.68
N ARG A 277 -12.44 27.02 18.55
CA ARG A 277 -12.82 28.39 18.14
C ARG A 277 -11.65 29.20 17.59
N ASP A 278 -10.44 29.01 18.10
CA ASP A 278 -9.26 29.74 17.66
C ASP A 278 -8.72 29.15 16.35
N SER A 279 -8.42 30.00 15.35
CA SER A 279 -7.95 29.56 14.03
C SER A 279 -6.73 28.64 14.08
N ARG A 280 -5.80 28.89 15.02
CA ARG A 280 -4.59 28.08 15.23
C ARG A 280 -4.89 26.70 15.83
N ASN A 281 -5.81 26.64 16.81
CA ASN A 281 -6.24 25.39 17.42
C ASN A 281 -7.11 24.57 16.45
N LYS A 282 -7.90 25.23 15.61
CA LYS A 282 -8.67 24.61 14.53
C LYS A 282 -7.79 23.97 13.45
N GLN A 283 -6.67 24.61 13.08
CA GLN A 283 -5.67 24.00 12.18
C GLN A 283 -5.02 22.75 12.80
N LEU A 284 -4.51 22.85 14.03
CA LEU A 284 -3.91 21.71 14.73
C LEU A 284 -4.89 20.53 14.90
N ALA A 285 -6.16 20.82 15.20
CA ALA A 285 -7.22 19.82 15.26
C ALA A 285 -7.50 19.17 13.89
N MET A 286 -7.50 19.96 12.80
CA MET A 286 -7.67 19.47 11.42
C MET A 286 -6.57 18.46 11.04
N ASP A 287 -5.30 18.80 11.32
CA ASP A 287 -4.16 17.93 11.00
C ASP A 287 -4.21 16.63 11.80
N LEU A 288 -4.50 16.71 13.10
CA LEU A 288 -4.68 15.53 13.96
C LEU A 288 -5.87 14.68 13.50
N PHE A 289 -7.00 15.28 13.11
CA PHE A 289 -8.18 14.56 12.60
C PHE A 289 -7.86 13.75 11.34
N ILE A 290 -7.07 14.33 10.41
CA ILE A 290 -6.60 13.64 9.20
C ILE A 290 -5.69 12.46 9.57
N GLN A 291 -4.76 12.64 10.50
CA GLN A 291 -3.87 11.57 10.99
C GLN A 291 -4.64 10.43 11.69
N ILE A 292 -5.62 10.78 12.54
CA ILE A 292 -6.51 9.83 13.23
C ILE A 292 -7.29 8.97 12.24
N LYS A 293 -7.79 9.58 11.15
CA LYS A 293 -8.47 8.86 10.07
C LYS A 293 -7.50 7.94 9.32
N TYR A 294 -6.34 8.44 8.93
CA TYR A 294 -5.35 7.65 8.20
C TYR A 294 -4.85 6.43 9.01
N ALA A 295 -4.62 6.60 10.31
CA ALA A 295 -4.28 5.50 11.23
C ALA A 295 -5.39 4.45 11.34
N TYR A 296 -6.66 4.88 11.38
CA TYR A 296 -7.82 3.99 11.35
C TYR A 296 -7.91 3.23 10.01
N ASP A 297 -7.78 3.93 8.88
CA ASP A 297 -7.88 3.34 7.53
C ASP A 297 -6.77 2.29 7.27
N ILE A 298 -5.61 2.42 7.92
CA ILE A 298 -4.53 1.42 7.92
C ILE A 298 -4.88 0.21 8.80
N LEU A 299 -5.32 0.44 10.05
CA LEU A 299 -5.52 -0.63 11.03
C LEU A 299 -6.81 -1.45 10.80
N ASN A 300 -7.80 -0.86 10.14
CA ASN A 300 -9.08 -1.50 9.79
C ASN A 300 -8.99 -2.34 8.50
N ASP A 301 -7.97 -2.12 7.67
CA ASP A 301 -7.71 -2.89 6.44
C ASP A 301 -6.70 -4.03 6.73
N PRO A 302 -7.08 -5.31 6.57
CA PRO A 302 -6.19 -6.43 6.87
C PRO A 302 -4.90 -6.46 6.04
N GLN A 303 -4.92 -6.01 4.79
CA GLN A 303 -3.76 -6.04 3.91
C GLN A 303 -2.79 -4.90 4.22
N LYS A 304 -3.31 -3.67 4.39
CA LYS A 304 -2.49 -2.53 4.84
C LYS A 304 -1.89 -2.80 6.22
N ARG A 305 -2.65 -3.38 7.14
CA ARG A 305 -2.15 -3.80 8.44
C ARG A 305 -1.05 -4.86 8.34
N ALA A 306 -1.16 -5.86 7.47
CA ALA A 306 -0.09 -6.85 7.27
C ALA A 306 1.19 -6.21 6.71
N ILE A 307 1.07 -5.31 5.72
CA ILE A 307 2.21 -4.55 5.18
C ILE A 307 2.85 -3.67 6.26
N TYR A 308 2.05 -3.05 7.13
CA TYR A 308 2.55 -2.26 8.27
C TYR A 308 3.21 -3.11 9.36
N ASP A 309 2.59 -4.22 9.76
CA ASP A 309 3.09 -5.14 10.79
C ASP A 309 4.42 -5.82 10.35
N VAL A 310 4.80 -5.78 9.06
CA VAL A 310 6.09 -6.31 8.51
C VAL A 310 7.07 -5.21 8.08
N VAL A 311 6.65 -4.20 7.31
CA VAL A 311 7.52 -3.20 6.64
C VAL A 311 7.28 -1.77 7.18
N GLY A 312 6.31 -1.59 8.07
CA GLY A 312 5.95 -0.30 8.67
C GLY A 312 5.50 0.76 7.67
N MET A 313 5.65 2.03 8.03
CA MET A 313 5.24 3.17 7.19
C MET A 313 5.96 3.26 5.84
N LYS A 314 7.08 2.56 5.64
CA LYS A 314 7.79 2.51 4.35
C LYS A 314 7.04 1.65 3.33
N GLY A 315 6.52 0.49 3.75
CA GLY A 315 5.72 -0.38 2.88
C GLY A 315 4.40 0.27 2.43
N LEU A 316 3.73 1.00 3.34
CA LEU A 316 2.47 1.68 3.04
C LEU A 316 2.57 2.88 2.09
N LYS A 317 3.75 3.51 2.00
CA LYS A 317 4.03 4.63 1.09
C LYS A 317 4.61 4.17 -0.26
N ALA A 318 4.58 2.87 -0.52
CA ALA A 318 5.25 2.24 -1.64
C ALA A 318 4.23 1.88 -2.74
N ASP A 319 4.09 2.73 -3.76
CA ASP A 319 3.11 2.52 -4.84
C ASP A 319 3.34 1.18 -5.57
N GLY A 320 2.27 0.46 -5.91
CA GLY A 320 2.32 -0.81 -6.65
C GLY A 320 1.54 -1.99 -6.06
N TRP A 321 1.03 -1.89 -4.82
CA TRP A 321 0.29 -3.00 -4.18
C TRP A 321 -1.08 -3.33 -4.80
N GLU A 322 -1.57 -2.51 -5.74
CA GLU A 322 -2.97 -2.49 -6.23
C GLU A 322 -3.45 -3.76 -6.95
N ILE A 323 -2.55 -4.67 -7.32
CA ILE A 323 -2.86 -5.90 -8.07
C ILE A 323 -3.14 -7.10 -7.13
N MET A 324 -2.81 -7.01 -5.83
CA MET A 324 -2.69 -8.19 -4.96
C MET A 324 -3.90 -8.43 -4.04
N THR A 325 -4.67 -9.49 -4.33
CA THR A 325 -5.74 -10.00 -3.46
C THR A 325 -5.37 -11.36 -2.82
N ARG A 326 -4.94 -11.34 -1.55
CA ARG A 326 -4.97 -12.40 -0.50
C ARG A 326 -3.97 -12.07 0.61
N ALA A 327 -4.03 -12.80 1.72
CA ALA A 327 -2.99 -12.76 2.76
C ALA A 327 -1.78 -13.59 2.31
N ARG A 328 -0.59 -13.02 2.47
CA ARG A 328 0.73 -13.62 2.20
C ARG A 328 1.47 -13.88 3.51
N THR A 329 2.48 -14.76 3.52
CA THR A 329 3.39 -14.84 4.68
C THR A 329 4.28 -13.60 4.78
N ALA A 330 4.83 -13.34 5.97
CA ALA A 330 5.69 -12.18 6.21
C ALA A 330 6.94 -12.12 5.32
N ARG A 331 7.39 -13.26 4.78
CA ARG A 331 8.57 -13.35 3.90
C ARG A 331 8.24 -12.87 2.48
N GLU A 332 7.17 -13.37 1.89
CA GLU A 332 6.70 -12.92 0.56
C GLU A 332 6.32 -11.41 0.52
N ILE A 333 5.94 -10.82 1.67
CA ILE A 333 5.69 -9.39 1.79
C ILE A 333 7.00 -8.58 1.73
N LEU A 334 8.09 -9.14 2.28
CA LEU A 334 9.42 -8.55 2.23
C LEU A 334 10.01 -8.66 0.81
N ASP A 335 10.00 -9.87 0.24
CA ASP A 335 10.59 -10.16 -1.08
C ASP A 335 9.92 -9.34 -2.20
N GLU A 336 8.59 -9.17 -2.16
CA GLU A 336 7.84 -8.31 -3.09
C GLU A 336 8.10 -6.81 -2.85
N TYR A 337 8.30 -6.39 -1.60
CA TYR A 337 8.68 -5.01 -1.30
C TYR A 337 10.07 -4.67 -1.86
N GLU A 338 11.05 -5.58 -1.76
CA GLU A 338 12.39 -5.43 -2.35
C GLU A 338 12.32 -5.38 -3.88
N ARG A 339 11.54 -6.27 -4.51
CA ARG A 339 11.27 -6.22 -5.95
C ARG A 339 10.68 -4.89 -6.40
N LEU A 340 9.62 -4.42 -5.73
CA LEU A 340 8.98 -3.15 -6.02
C LEU A 340 9.88 -1.93 -5.72
N ALA A 341 10.77 -2.04 -4.73
CA ALA A 341 11.78 -1.02 -4.46
C ALA A 341 12.78 -0.92 -5.62
N LYS A 342 13.33 -2.06 -6.08
CA LYS A 342 14.27 -2.11 -7.22
C LYS A 342 13.64 -1.58 -8.51
N GLU A 343 12.42 -2.01 -8.84
CA GLU A 343 11.69 -1.46 -10.00
C GLU A 343 11.46 0.06 -9.87
N ARG A 344 11.25 0.59 -8.66
CA ARG A 344 11.14 2.03 -8.44
C ARG A 344 12.48 2.75 -8.57
N GLU A 345 13.60 2.15 -8.19
CA GLU A 345 14.93 2.75 -8.39
C GLU A 345 15.30 2.82 -9.87
N GLU A 346 15.04 1.76 -10.64
CA GLU A 346 15.22 1.75 -12.10
C GLU A 346 14.32 2.80 -12.79
N LYS A 347 13.01 2.82 -12.45
CA LYS A 347 12.06 3.84 -12.96
C LYS A 347 12.45 5.26 -12.54
N ARG A 348 12.96 5.45 -11.32
CA ARG A 348 13.44 6.74 -10.81
C ARG A 348 14.71 7.19 -11.52
N PHE A 349 15.65 6.29 -11.82
CA PHE A 349 16.85 6.61 -12.58
C PHE A 349 16.50 7.10 -14.00
N HIS A 350 15.57 6.40 -14.67
CA HIS A 350 14.97 6.80 -15.95
C HIS A 350 14.05 8.04 -15.90
N GLN A 351 13.75 8.57 -14.71
CA GLN A 351 13.03 9.85 -14.52
C GLN A 351 13.96 10.99 -14.08
N ILE A 352 15.05 10.69 -13.38
CA ILE A 352 16.07 11.67 -12.95
C ILE A 352 16.81 12.22 -14.16
N THR A 353 17.13 11.39 -15.14
CA THR A 353 17.55 11.89 -16.46
C THR A 353 16.41 11.66 -17.44
N ASN A 354 15.87 12.75 -17.99
CA ASN A 354 14.87 12.71 -19.07
C ASN A 354 15.51 13.22 -20.38
N PRO A 355 16.35 12.40 -21.04
CA PRO A 355 17.11 12.83 -22.21
C PRO A 355 16.20 12.95 -23.44
N ASN A 356 15.93 14.16 -23.91
CA ASN A 356 15.18 14.40 -25.14
C ASN A 356 16.16 14.71 -26.28
N ALA A 357 15.98 14.07 -27.43
CA ALA A 357 16.83 14.27 -28.61
C ALA A 357 16.00 14.64 -29.84
N SER A 358 16.42 15.68 -30.56
CA SER A 358 15.84 16.13 -31.83
C SER A 358 16.85 15.90 -32.94
N ILE A 359 16.55 15.04 -33.91
CA ILE A 359 17.38 14.81 -35.10
C ILE A 359 16.61 15.29 -36.32
N HIS A 360 17.18 16.23 -37.05
CA HIS A 360 16.62 16.84 -38.25
C HIS A 360 17.56 16.57 -39.43
N ALA A 361 17.05 15.98 -40.50
CA ALA A 361 17.84 15.69 -41.71
C ALA A 361 17.04 16.12 -42.94
N THR A 362 17.40 17.26 -43.53
CA THR A 362 16.81 17.77 -44.77
C THR A 362 17.52 17.13 -45.95
N ILE A 363 16.78 16.31 -46.70
CA ILE A 363 17.27 15.61 -47.89
C ILE A 363 16.56 16.24 -49.08
N ASP A 364 17.31 16.89 -49.97
CA ASP A 364 16.75 17.53 -51.15
C ASP A 364 16.47 16.49 -52.24
N LEU A 365 15.26 16.54 -52.78
CA LEU A 365 14.79 15.66 -53.86
C LEU A 365 14.33 16.48 -55.08
N THR A 366 14.54 17.80 -55.09
CA THR A 366 14.06 18.70 -56.17
C THR A 366 14.53 18.22 -57.55
N ASP A 367 15.78 17.82 -57.69
CA ASP A 367 16.35 17.32 -58.95
C ASP A 367 15.62 16.08 -59.51
N VAL A 368 15.10 15.22 -58.62
CA VAL A 368 14.32 14.02 -59.00
C VAL A 368 13.04 14.39 -59.73
N PHE A 369 12.41 15.52 -59.38
CA PHE A 369 11.16 15.96 -60.01
C PHE A 369 11.38 16.99 -61.12
N ASN A 370 12.49 17.71 -61.10
CA ASN A 370 12.89 18.60 -62.21
C ASN A 370 13.18 17.79 -63.48
N GLN A 371 13.98 16.71 -63.37
CA GLN A 371 14.35 15.87 -64.53
C GLN A 371 13.15 15.24 -65.24
N ILE A 372 12.04 14.96 -64.52
CA ILE A 372 10.81 14.39 -65.11
C ILE A 372 10.18 15.34 -66.16
N ASN A 373 10.42 16.64 -66.06
CA ASN A 373 9.83 17.65 -66.95
C ASN A 373 10.82 18.18 -68.02
N SER A 374 12.11 17.84 -67.94
CA SER A 374 13.16 18.38 -68.83
C SER A 374 13.79 17.28 -69.69
N ILE A 375 13.30 17.12 -70.91
CA ILE A 375 13.87 16.21 -71.92
C ILE A 375 15.00 16.96 -72.67
N ASP A 376 16.20 16.98 -72.10
CA ASP A 376 17.39 17.62 -72.72
C ASP A 376 18.73 16.92 -72.32
N ASP A 377 19.12 15.92 -73.12
CA ASP A 377 20.49 15.57 -73.59
C ASP A 377 21.74 15.63 -72.67
N ASN A 378 21.61 15.63 -71.33
CA ASN A 378 22.77 15.55 -70.42
C ASN A 378 22.85 14.21 -69.66
N ASN A 379 23.98 13.52 -69.81
CA ASN A 379 24.22 12.13 -69.36
C ASN A 379 24.42 11.92 -67.84
N ASP A 380 23.86 12.77 -66.98
CA ASP A 380 23.79 12.53 -65.53
C ASP A 380 22.63 11.56 -65.22
N ILE A 381 22.86 10.27 -65.49
CA ILE A 381 21.88 9.16 -65.48
C ILE A 381 21.20 8.92 -64.11
N LEU A 382 21.73 9.50 -63.02
CA LEU A 382 21.19 9.35 -61.66
C LEU A 382 20.98 10.73 -61.00
N PRO A 383 19.81 10.99 -60.39
CA PRO A 383 19.53 12.26 -59.72
C PRO A 383 20.38 12.41 -58.44
N LYS A 384 20.86 13.63 -58.19
CA LYS A 384 21.73 13.94 -57.05
C LYS A 384 20.89 14.21 -55.80
N ILE A 385 20.80 13.21 -54.93
CA ILE A 385 20.12 13.32 -53.63
C ILE A 385 21.11 13.90 -52.61
N GLU A 386 21.01 15.20 -52.34
CA GLU A 386 21.89 15.91 -51.41
C GLU A 386 21.28 16.12 -50.02
N THR A 387 22.08 16.00 -48.96
CA THR A 387 21.66 16.38 -47.60
C THR A 387 22.06 17.82 -47.33
N THR A 388 21.11 18.75 -47.44
CA THR A 388 21.37 20.20 -47.38
C THR A 388 21.56 20.70 -45.95
N GLU A 389 20.85 20.12 -44.98
CA GLU A 389 20.93 20.50 -43.56
C GLU A 389 20.75 19.27 -42.66
N PHE A 390 21.69 19.04 -41.75
CA PHE A 390 21.62 18.00 -40.71
C PHE A 390 21.82 18.64 -39.34
N SER A 391 20.90 18.40 -38.41
CA SER A 391 20.95 18.97 -37.06
C SER A 391 20.65 17.91 -36.01
N VAL A 392 21.47 17.87 -34.96
CA VAL A 392 21.24 17.07 -33.76
C VAL A 392 21.16 18.01 -32.57
N GLU A 393 20.07 17.91 -31.83
CA GLU A 393 19.86 18.54 -30.52
C GLU A 393 19.72 17.43 -29.48
N GLN A 394 20.40 17.56 -28.35
CA GLN A 394 20.29 16.64 -27.22
C GLN A 394 20.21 17.44 -25.92
N SER A 395 19.07 17.33 -25.23
CA SER A 395 18.82 17.97 -23.95
C SER A 395 18.66 16.94 -22.84
N ILE A 396 19.25 17.23 -21.68
CA ILE A 396 19.15 16.44 -20.45
C ILE A 396 18.70 17.38 -19.35
N ASP A 397 17.48 17.17 -18.85
CA ASP A 397 17.02 17.75 -17.58
C ASP A 397 17.59 16.94 -16.40
N ILE A 398 18.12 17.64 -15.41
CA ILE A 398 18.75 17.11 -14.19
C ILE A 398 18.09 17.81 -12.98
N PRO A 399 17.18 17.14 -12.24
CA PRO A 399 16.58 17.69 -11.03
C PRO A 399 17.60 17.69 -9.89
N LEU A 400 18.04 18.88 -9.47
CA LEU A 400 19.01 19.05 -8.38
C LEU A 400 18.29 19.01 -7.01
N THR A 401 17.09 19.57 -6.95
CA THR A 401 16.20 19.52 -5.77
C THR A 401 14.74 19.37 -6.23
N SER A 402 13.78 19.37 -5.30
CA SER A 402 12.34 19.44 -5.63
C SER A 402 11.91 20.79 -6.23
N GLN A 403 12.77 21.80 -6.21
CA GLN A 403 12.51 23.14 -6.78
C GLN A 403 13.50 23.50 -7.91
N ASP A 404 14.71 22.94 -7.90
CA ASP A 404 15.79 23.31 -8.81
C ASP A 404 16.04 22.25 -9.87
N THR A 405 16.15 22.68 -11.12
CA THR A 405 16.51 21.84 -12.27
C THR A 405 17.62 22.51 -13.05
N ALA A 406 18.72 21.79 -13.28
CA ALA A 406 19.67 22.14 -14.32
C ALA A 406 19.24 21.47 -15.64
N THR A 407 19.32 22.18 -16.77
CA THR A 407 19.21 21.56 -18.11
C THR A 407 20.53 21.77 -18.83
N ILE A 408 21.05 20.74 -19.49
CA ILE A 408 22.13 20.86 -20.46
C ILE A 408 21.53 20.53 -21.83
N ASN A 409 21.60 21.47 -22.79
CA ASN A 409 21.18 21.24 -24.17
C ASN A 409 22.36 21.50 -25.12
N ALA A 410 22.72 20.49 -25.91
CA ALA A 410 23.75 20.60 -26.94
C ALA A 410 23.09 20.51 -28.32
N MET A 411 23.32 21.52 -29.17
CA MET A 411 22.83 21.57 -30.54
C MET A 411 24.00 21.71 -31.52
N VAL A 412 24.04 20.83 -32.52
CA VAL A 412 25.00 20.87 -33.64
C VAL A 412 24.21 20.84 -34.93
N THR A 413 24.42 21.83 -35.80
CA THR A 413 23.77 21.95 -37.11
C THR A 413 24.84 22.12 -38.18
N THR A 414 24.87 21.23 -39.17
CA THR A 414 25.64 21.38 -40.39
C THR A 414 24.70 21.75 -41.53
N ARG A 415 25.03 22.79 -42.29
CA ARG A 415 24.25 23.22 -43.45
C ARG A 415 25.17 23.63 -44.59
N ASN A 416 24.95 23.06 -45.78
CA ASN A 416 25.77 23.29 -46.98
C ASN A 416 27.28 23.24 -46.67
N GLY A 417 27.73 22.16 -46.00
CA GLY A 417 29.13 21.94 -45.61
C GLY A 417 29.66 22.79 -44.44
N ARG A 418 28.89 23.74 -43.89
CA ARG A 418 29.32 24.57 -42.74
C ARG A 418 28.67 24.09 -41.44
N GLY A 419 29.49 23.66 -40.49
CA GLY A 419 29.07 23.28 -39.13
C GLY A 419 28.97 24.46 -38.18
N VAL A 420 27.94 24.43 -37.34
CA VAL A 420 27.66 25.38 -36.26
C VAL A 420 27.25 24.59 -35.02
N GLY A 421 27.88 24.87 -33.88
CA GLY A 421 27.54 24.26 -32.59
C GLY A 421 27.17 25.31 -31.53
N SER A 422 26.27 24.94 -30.63
CA SER A 422 25.96 25.69 -29.41
C SER A 422 25.65 24.77 -28.24
N LEU A 423 26.15 25.12 -27.05
CA LEU A 423 25.89 24.43 -25.78
C LEU A 423 25.17 25.41 -24.84
N THR A 424 23.93 25.11 -24.50
CA THR A 424 23.14 25.89 -23.53
C THR A 424 23.09 25.16 -22.19
N THR A 425 23.64 25.79 -21.15
CA THR A 425 23.46 25.36 -19.77
C THR A 425 22.44 26.25 -19.09
N SER A 426 21.43 25.66 -18.49
CA SER A 426 20.28 26.35 -17.90
C SER A 426 20.12 26.01 -16.43
N PHE A 427 19.78 27.00 -15.62
CA PHE A 427 19.33 26.79 -14.24
C PHE A 427 17.90 27.32 -14.08
N ARG A 428 16.96 26.42 -13.75
CA ARG A 428 15.56 26.74 -13.45
C ARG A 428 15.27 26.51 -11.97
N ARG A 429 14.70 27.52 -11.30
CA ARG A 429 14.18 27.44 -9.93
C ARG A 429 12.68 27.70 -9.91
N ILE A 430 11.93 26.76 -9.33
CA ILE A 430 10.51 26.92 -9.00
C ILE A 430 10.42 27.74 -7.71
N LEU A 431 9.60 28.78 -7.73
CA LEU A 431 9.35 29.65 -6.60
C LEU A 431 7.98 29.35 -5.96
N PRO A 432 7.76 29.73 -4.69
CA PRO A 432 6.43 29.80 -4.12
C PRO A 432 5.45 30.59 -5.00
N ASN A 433 4.15 30.31 -4.87
CA ASN A 433 3.07 30.97 -5.61
C ASN A 433 3.05 30.70 -7.13
N LEU A 434 3.31 29.46 -7.56
CA LEU A 434 3.15 28.99 -8.96
C LEU A 434 3.90 29.87 -9.99
N SER A 435 5.13 30.24 -9.64
CA SER A 435 6.06 30.96 -10.51
C SER A 435 7.39 30.21 -10.61
N TRP A 436 8.15 30.46 -11.68
CA TRP A 436 9.51 29.96 -11.81
C TRP A 436 10.35 30.94 -12.61
N PHE A 437 11.67 30.93 -12.37
CA PHE A 437 12.62 31.61 -13.23
C PHE A 437 13.62 30.60 -13.81
N ARG A 438 14.17 30.92 -14.98
CA ARG A 438 15.22 30.14 -15.64
C ARG A 438 16.26 31.10 -16.22
N VAL A 439 17.52 30.85 -15.93
CA VAL A 439 18.68 31.56 -16.50
C VAL A 439 19.37 30.61 -17.46
N ASP A 440 19.56 31.05 -18.70
CA ASP A 440 20.16 30.28 -19.78
C ASP A 440 21.50 30.93 -20.19
N LEU A 441 22.56 30.14 -20.18
CA LEU A 441 23.90 30.54 -20.65
C LEU A 441 24.23 29.68 -21.88
N THR A 442 24.26 30.31 -23.05
CA THR A 442 24.58 29.63 -24.31
C THR A 442 25.98 30.00 -24.78
N PHE A 443 26.80 28.97 -25.00
CA PHE A 443 28.15 29.02 -25.54
C PHE A 443 28.16 28.51 -26.98
N GLY A 444 29.24 28.79 -27.74
CA GLY A 444 29.36 28.44 -29.16
C GLY A 444 29.04 29.61 -30.08
N HIS A 445 28.44 29.34 -31.25
CA HIS A 445 28.16 30.38 -32.25
C HIS A 445 27.03 31.32 -31.82
N ARG A 446 27.35 32.62 -31.66
CA ARG A 446 26.47 33.67 -31.08
C ARG A 446 26.11 33.37 -29.62
N PRO A 447 27.10 33.43 -28.70
CA PRO A 447 26.85 33.20 -27.29
C PRO A 447 25.84 34.23 -26.75
N HIS A 448 25.00 33.80 -25.82
CA HIS A 448 23.93 34.64 -25.30
C HIS A 448 23.49 34.24 -23.89
N ILE A 449 22.97 35.23 -23.18
CA ILE A 449 22.38 35.07 -21.84
C ILE A 449 20.87 35.28 -21.97
N GLY A 450 20.09 34.31 -21.51
CA GLY A 450 18.63 34.35 -21.48
C GLY A 450 18.10 34.42 -20.04
N PHE A 451 17.11 35.27 -19.80
CA PHE A 451 16.38 35.37 -18.54
C PHE A 451 14.90 35.12 -18.80
N HIS A 452 14.40 33.97 -18.34
CA HIS A 452 12.99 33.60 -18.39
C HIS A 452 12.34 33.76 -17.02
N TYR A 453 11.14 34.33 -16.99
CA TYR A 453 10.29 34.39 -15.81
C TYR A 453 8.86 33.99 -16.18
N PHE A 454 8.30 33.02 -15.45
CA PHE A 454 6.91 32.55 -15.58
C PHE A 454 6.17 32.88 -14.29
N ARG A 455 4.94 33.40 -14.41
CA ARG A 455 4.01 33.53 -13.28
C ARG A 455 2.59 33.19 -13.69
N ARG A 456 1.96 32.27 -12.95
CA ARG A 456 0.50 32.13 -12.95
C ARG A 456 -0.07 33.27 -12.07
N ILE A 457 -0.70 34.25 -12.71
CA ILE A 457 -1.25 35.45 -12.02
C ILE A 457 -2.60 35.11 -11.39
N THR A 458 -3.44 34.36 -12.11
CA THR A 458 -4.69 33.79 -11.58
C THR A 458 -4.84 32.34 -12.07
N GLN A 459 -5.85 31.60 -11.62
CA GLN A 459 -6.11 30.27 -12.14
C GLN A 459 -6.26 30.25 -13.68
N LYS A 460 -6.83 31.31 -14.27
CA LYS A 460 -7.04 31.45 -15.73
C LYS A 460 -5.95 32.23 -16.46
N LEU A 461 -5.14 33.04 -15.77
CA LEU A 461 -4.18 33.98 -16.36
C LEU A 461 -2.73 33.59 -16.06
N GLN A 462 -1.92 33.43 -17.10
CA GLN A 462 -0.48 33.18 -17.01
C GLN A 462 0.28 34.24 -17.81
N ALA A 463 1.44 34.66 -17.31
CA ALA A 463 2.32 35.58 -18.02
C ALA A 463 3.77 35.06 -18.01
N ASN A 464 4.43 35.18 -19.15
CA ASN A 464 5.83 34.84 -19.35
C ASN A 464 6.58 36.08 -19.85
N VAL A 465 7.76 36.29 -19.31
CA VAL A 465 8.75 37.27 -19.77
C VAL A 465 10.01 36.51 -20.14
N HIS A 466 10.58 36.81 -21.30
CA HIS A 466 11.86 36.27 -21.72
C HIS A 466 12.72 37.38 -22.34
N THR A 467 13.85 37.69 -21.72
CA THR A 467 14.82 38.67 -22.18
C THR A 467 16.11 37.97 -22.59
N THR A 468 16.61 38.22 -23.80
CA THR A 468 17.90 37.72 -24.28
C THR A 468 18.90 38.84 -24.50
N PHE A 469 20.16 38.56 -24.22
CA PHE A 469 21.32 39.38 -24.60
C PHE A 469 22.28 38.51 -25.41
N SER A 470 22.34 38.75 -26.72
CA SER A 470 23.24 38.01 -27.62
C SER A 470 24.46 38.84 -27.97
N PHE A 471 25.64 38.20 -27.92
CA PHE A 471 26.93 38.83 -28.16
C PHE A 471 27.44 38.40 -29.54
N ILE A 472 27.60 39.36 -30.44
CA ILE A 472 28.11 39.13 -31.81
C ILE A 472 29.50 39.75 -31.89
N SER A 473 30.53 38.91 -32.00
CA SER A 473 31.90 39.35 -32.21
C SER A 473 32.19 39.49 -33.71
N SER A 474 32.30 40.73 -34.19
CA SER A 474 32.68 41.03 -35.57
C SER A 474 33.45 42.36 -35.63
N ARG A 475 34.77 42.30 -35.37
CA ARG A 475 35.73 43.42 -35.21
C ARG A 475 35.45 44.42 -34.07
N ARG A 476 34.19 44.56 -33.63
CA ARG A 476 33.77 45.09 -32.33
C ARG A 476 32.71 44.16 -31.75
N THR A 477 32.60 44.10 -30.42
CA THR A 477 31.54 43.32 -29.75
C THR A 477 30.22 44.07 -29.83
N ILE A 478 29.27 43.55 -30.60
CA ILE A 478 27.92 44.10 -30.71
C ILE A 478 26.99 43.29 -29.80
N VAL A 479 26.40 43.94 -28.81
CA VAL A 479 25.35 43.35 -27.96
C VAL A 479 24.00 43.65 -28.60
N THR A 480 23.21 42.61 -28.88
CA THR A 480 21.82 42.75 -29.31
C THR A 480 20.88 42.20 -28.26
N SER A 481 20.01 43.04 -27.72
CA SER A 481 18.92 42.61 -26.85
C SER A 481 17.71 42.10 -27.65
N GLY A 482 16.97 41.17 -27.06
CA GLY A 482 15.65 40.75 -27.49
C GLY A 482 14.73 40.60 -26.29
N PHE A 483 13.45 40.91 -26.45
CA PHE A 483 12.47 40.76 -25.38
C PHE A 483 11.19 40.14 -25.94
N ILE A 484 10.66 39.15 -25.24
CA ILE A 484 9.43 38.44 -25.56
C ILE A 484 8.55 38.45 -24.32
N PHE A 485 7.39 39.11 -24.43
CA PHE A 485 6.29 38.97 -23.50
C PHE A 485 5.25 38.02 -24.09
N SER A 486 4.66 37.14 -23.29
CA SER A 486 3.48 36.39 -23.69
C SER A 486 2.51 36.23 -22.54
N ILE A 487 1.23 36.55 -22.78
CA ILE A 487 0.15 36.42 -21.82
C ILE A 487 -0.87 35.40 -22.34
N ASN A 488 -1.21 34.41 -21.53
CA ASN A 488 -2.14 33.33 -21.85
C ASN A 488 -3.36 33.44 -20.94
N TYR A 489 -4.57 33.40 -21.52
CA TYR A 489 -5.82 33.50 -20.77
C TYR A 489 -6.82 32.40 -21.16
N GLN A 490 -7.32 31.68 -20.16
CA GLN A 490 -8.36 30.67 -20.33
C GLN A 490 -9.74 31.33 -20.31
N LEU A 491 -10.23 31.70 -21.49
CA LEU A 491 -11.57 32.29 -21.70
C LEU A 491 -12.68 31.34 -21.21
N ALA A 492 -12.61 30.06 -21.61
CA ALA A 492 -13.50 28.99 -21.16
C ALA A 492 -12.72 27.68 -21.00
N HIS A 493 -13.34 26.62 -20.44
CA HIS A 493 -12.69 25.32 -20.25
C HIS A 493 -12.00 24.80 -21.52
N ASN A 494 -12.65 24.98 -22.67
CA ASN A 494 -12.24 24.49 -23.98
C ASN A 494 -11.70 25.61 -24.91
N LEU A 495 -11.49 26.83 -24.40
CA LEU A 495 -11.08 27.98 -25.20
C LEU A 495 -9.98 28.78 -24.48
N THR A 496 -8.79 28.82 -25.08
CA THR A 496 -7.65 29.59 -24.60
C THR A 496 -7.26 30.64 -25.63
N SER A 497 -6.97 31.85 -25.17
CA SER A 497 -6.26 32.85 -25.97
C SER A 497 -4.82 32.99 -25.48
N SER A 498 -3.93 33.34 -26.39
CA SER A 498 -2.60 33.84 -26.05
C SER A 498 -2.27 35.06 -26.90
N LEU A 499 -1.55 36.00 -26.31
CA LEU A 499 -1.01 37.17 -26.98
C LEU A 499 0.48 37.23 -26.69
N GLN A 500 1.29 37.14 -27.75
CA GLN A 500 2.74 37.23 -27.70
C GLN A 500 3.21 38.52 -28.36
N TRP A 501 4.10 39.25 -27.71
CA TRP A 501 4.79 40.41 -28.27
C TRP A 501 6.30 40.17 -28.21
N LYS A 502 6.96 40.26 -29.35
CA LYS A 502 8.41 40.15 -29.51
C LYS A 502 8.95 41.48 -30.02
N THR A 503 10.02 41.96 -29.40
CA THR A 503 10.84 43.08 -29.87
C THR A 503 12.30 42.69 -30.04
N GLY A 504 12.95 43.27 -31.06
CA GLY A 504 14.31 42.97 -31.50
C GLY A 504 14.43 43.09 -33.02
N ARG A 505 15.38 42.39 -33.65
CA ARG A 505 15.53 42.41 -35.13
C ARG A 505 14.29 41.90 -35.90
N ASN A 506 13.57 40.94 -35.34
CA ASN A 506 12.35 40.38 -35.92
C ASN A 506 11.17 40.62 -34.96
N SER A 507 10.79 41.89 -34.79
CA SER A 507 9.65 42.30 -33.96
C SER A 507 8.32 41.85 -34.56
N PHE A 508 7.43 41.32 -33.73
CA PHE A 508 6.05 40.99 -34.10
C PHE A 508 5.11 40.99 -32.88
N MET A 509 3.81 41.15 -33.14
CA MET A 509 2.72 40.90 -32.20
C MET A 509 1.88 39.76 -32.77
N LYS A 510 1.60 38.72 -31.98
CA LYS A 510 0.85 37.53 -32.39
C LYS A 510 -0.27 37.23 -31.42
N GLY A 511 -1.51 37.34 -31.88
CA GLY A 511 -2.68 36.77 -31.21
C GLY A 511 -2.91 35.32 -31.66
N ILE A 512 -3.30 34.45 -30.75
CA ILE A 512 -3.75 33.09 -31.03
C ILE A 512 -5.00 32.80 -30.20
N LEU A 513 -6.00 32.19 -30.83
CA LEU A 513 -7.21 31.65 -30.19
C LEU A 513 -7.28 30.15 -30.50
N GLN A 514 -7.18 29.32 -29.46
CA GLN A 514 -7.21 27.87 -29.55
C GLN A 514 -8.46 27.31 -28.88
N TYR A 515 -9.23 26.52 -29.63
CA TYR A 515 -10.38 25.76 -29.18
C TYR A 515 -10.04 24.27 -29.17
N ASP A 516 -10.28 23.56 -28.07
CA ASP A 516 -10.02 22.12 -27.97
C ASP A 516 -11.22 21.34 -27.42
N LYS A 517 -11.66 20.35 -28.19
CA LYS A 517 -12.63 19.30 -27.83
C LYS A 517 -12.07 17.95 -28.23
N GLN A 518 -12.56 16.88 -27.60
CA GLN A 518 -12.12 15.49 -27.82
C GLN A 518 -11.87 15.13 -29.30
N LYS A 519 -12.80 15.45 -30.22
CA LYS A 519 -12.66 15.18 -31.67
C LYS A 519 -11.99 16.29 -32.50
N TRP A 520 -11.98 17.54 -32.02
CA TRP A 520 -11.58 18.71 -32.82
C TRP A 520 -10.71 19.66 -31.99
N MET A 521 -9.51 19.95 -32.48
CA MET A 521 -8.69 21.07 -32.01
C MET A 521 -8.56 22.08 -33.15
N VAL A 522 -8.92 23.34 -32.92
CA VAL A 522 -8.87 24.42 -33.92
C VAL A 522 -8.08 25.59 -33.35
N SER A 523 -7.12 26.08 -34.13
CA SER A 523 -6.28 27.24 -33.87
C SER A 523 -6.59 28.31 -34.90
N SER A 524 -6.75 29.55 -34.45
CA SER A 524 -6.72 30.73 -35.31
C SER A 524 -5.65 31.68 -34.78
N ALA A 525 -4.76 32.15 -35.64
CA ALA A 525 -3.67 33.04 -35.26
C ALA A 525 -3.54 34.21 -36.24
N ILE A 526 -3.26 35.40 -35.69
CA ILE A 526 -2.95 36.60 -36.46
C ILE A 526 -1.60 37.10 -35.96
N GLN A 527 -0.62 37.16 -36.85
CA GLN A 527 0.70 37.72 -36.58
C GLN A 527 0.88 39.00 -37.40
N LEU A 528 1.24 40.10 -36.73
CA LEU A 528 1.57 41.39 -37.32
C LEU A 528 3.04 41.68 -37.04
N GLY A 529 3.85 41.87 -38.08
CA GLY A 529 5.28 42.19 -37.92
C GLY A 529 5.95 42.52 -39.25
N PHE A 530 6.91 43.44 -39.22
CA PHE A 530 7.48 44.12 -40.41
C PHE A 530 7.93 43.20 -41.56
N ILE A 531 8.39 41.98 -41.28
CA ILE A 531 8.89 41.02 -42.26
C ILE A 531 7.94 39.81 -42.41
N ASN A 532 7.06 39.58 -41.43
CA ASN A 532 6.33 38.32 -41.28
C ASN A 532 4.93 38.55 -40.70
N THR A 533 4.07 39.17 -41.50
CA THR A 533 2.63 39.33 -41.23
C THR A 533 1.85 38.21 -41.91
N PHE A 534 0.99 37.52 -41.15
CA PHE A 534 0.09 36.48 -41.68
C PHE A 534 -1.15 36.27 -40.80
N GLY A 535 -2.24 35.83 -41.43
CA GLY A 535 -3.34 35.12 -40.76
C GLY A 535 -3.17 33.61 -40.91
N ALA A 536 -3.56 32.81 -39.93
CA ALA A 536 -3.49 31.35 -39.99
C ALA A 536 -4.70 30.69 -39.32
N ILE A 537 -5.17 29.60 -39.92
CA ILE A 537 -6.17 28.70 -39.35
C ILE A 537 -5.60 27.28 -39.40
N ASP A 538 -5.42 26.64 -38.24
CA ASP A 538 -5.00 25.25 -38.13
C ASP A 538 -6.14 24.40 -37.55
N GLY A 539 -6.42 23.24 -38.15
CA GLY A 539 -7.41 22.28 -37.69
C GLY A 539 -6.79 20.90 -37.52
N VAL A 540 -7.11 20.24 -36.41
CA VAL A 540 -6.76 18.85 -36.16
C VAL A 540 -8.02 18.07 -35.80
N TYR A 541 -8.38 17.10 -36.63
CA TYR A 541 -9.45 16.14 -36.37
C TYR A 541 -8.85 14.87 -35.77
N ARG A 542 -9.31 14.47 -34.59
CA ARG A 542 -8.83 13.27 -33.88
C ARG A 542 -9.80 12.11 -34.10
N PHE A 543 -9.38 11.09 -34.86
CA PHE A 543 -10.09 9.80 -34.92
C PHE A 543 -9.63 8.91 -33.76
N PRO A 544 -10.49 8.58 -32.78
CA PRO A 544 -10.11 7.76 -31.64
C PRO A 544 -9.50 6.43 -32.09
N ASN A 545 -8.34 6.09 -31.55
CA ASN A 545 -7.60 4.85 -31.81
C ASN A 545 -7.13 4.61 -33.26
N VAL A 546 -7.22 5.60 -34.17
CA VAL A 546 -6.83 5.43 -35.60
C VAL A 546 -5.75 6.42 -36.02
N CYS A 547 -6.05 7.73 -36.07
CA CYS A 547 -5.15 8.77 -36.56
C CYS A 547 -5.63 10.17 -36.18
N ASN A 548 -4.78 11.19 -36.33
CA ASN A 548 -5.25 12.58 -36.41
C ASN A 548 -5.03 13.12 -37.82
N LEU A 549 -6.03 13.73 -38.43
CA LEU A 549 -5.83 14.54 -39.65
C LEU A 549 -5.45 15.95 -39.25
N ARG A 550 -4.44 16.52 -39.90
CA ARG A 550 -4.04 17.92 -39.80
C ARG A 550 -4.39 18.68 -41.06
N PHE A 551 -4.82 19.92 -40.89
CA PHE A 551 -4.95 20.93 -41.92
C PHE A 551 -4.42 22.26 -41.37
N SER A 552 -3.75 23.06 -42.18
CA SER A 552 -3.34 24.42 -41.85
C SER A 552 -3.35 25.29 -43.09
N LEU A 553 -4.05 26.42 -43.02
CA LEU A 553 -4.02 27.45 -44.05
C LEU A 553 -3.42 28.72 -43.44
N LYS A 554 -2.26 29.14 -43.94
CA LYS A 554 -1.60 30.39 -43.55
C LYS A 554 -1.57 31.32 -44.75
N LEU A 555 -2.13 32.52 -44.58
CA LEU A 555 -2.19 33.56 -45.60
C LEU A 555 -1.15 34.64 -45.24
N PHE A 556 -0.01 34.60 -45.94
CA PHE A 556 1.02 35.63 -45.84
C PHE A 556 0.72 36.76 -46.82
N VAL A 557 1.31 37.95 -46.60
CA VAL A 557 1.31 39.05 -47.58
C VAL A 557 1.87 38.61 -48.95
N PHE A 558 2.76 37.62 -48.96
CA PHE A 558 3.40 37.06 -50.15
C PHE A 558 2.72 35.78 -50.67
N GLY A 559 1.45 35.55 -50.32
CA GLY A 559 0.64 34.45 -50.84
C GLY A 559 0.29 33.35 -49.84
N PRO A 560 -0.47 32.33 -50.27
CA PRO A 560 -0.93 31.24 -49.42
C PRO A 560 0.16 30.21 -49.12
N TRP A 561 -0.02 29.55 -47.98
CA TRP A 561 0.72 28.38 -47.54
C TRP A 561 -0.28 27.38 -46.96
N LEU A 562 -0.38 26.22 -47.58
CA LEU A 562 -1.34 25.17 -47.22
C LEU A 562 -0.56 23.95 -46.75
N GLU A 563 -0.81 23.48 -45.52
CA GLU A 563 -0.30 22.20 -45.00
C GLU A 563 -1.45 21.25 -44.74
N TYR A 564 -1.26 19.97 -45.04
CA TYR A 564 -2.18 18.91 -44.64
C TYR A 564 -1.38 17.63 -44.34
N GLY A 565 -1.91 16.78 -43.46
CA GLY A 565 -1.15 15.61 -43.02
C GLY A 565 -1.92 14.65 -42.14
N ILE A 566 -1.26 13.54 -41.80
CA ILE A 566 -1.79 12.48 -40.97
C ILE A 566 -0.77 12.17 -39.86
N ASP A 567 -1.22 12.20 -38.62
CA ASP A 567 -0.54 11.63 -37.45
C ASP A 567 -1.07 10.22 -37.18
N ARG A 568 -0.20 9.28 -36.82
CA ARG A 568 -0.62 7.98 -36.30
C ARG A 568 0.30 7.50 -35.19
N GLN A 569 -0.30 7.04 -34.10
CA GLN A 569 0.40 6.28 -33.08
C GLN A 569 0.48 4.81 -33.53
N PHE A 570 1.69 4.24 -33.57
CA PHE A 570 1.92 2.85 -33.98
C PHE A 570 2.00 1.92 -32.77
N THR A 571 2.64 2.37 -31.69
CA THR A 571 2.68 1.65 -30.41
C THR A 571 2.56 2.66 -29.24
N LYS A 572 2.46 2.16 -28.01
CA LYS A 572 2.41 3.00 -26.79
C LYS A 572 3.52 4.06 -26.71
N HIS A 573 4.68 3.81 -27.31
CA HIS A 573 5.86 4.68 -27.27
C HIS A 573 6.37 5.14 -28.64
N THR A 574 5.65 4.83 -29.73
CA THR A 574 6.08 5.14 -31.11
C THR A 574 4.96 5.81 -31.91
N TYR A 575 5.28 6.95 -32.52
CA TYR A 575 4.35 7.82 -33.24
C TYR A 575 4.99 8.31 -34.55
N GLY A 576 4.23 8.31 -35.64
CA GLY A 576 4.64 8.90 -36.91
C GLY A 576 3.69 10.01 -37.36
N SER A 577 4.19 10.94 -38.17
CA SER A 577 3.33 11.84 -38.94
C SER A 577 3.95 12.18 -40.29
N ALA A 578 3.13 12.21 -41.34
CA ALA A 578 3.49 12.76 -42.64
C ALA A 578 2.68 14.05 -42.88
N THR A 579 3.33 15.13 -43.28
CA THR A 579 2.67 16.41 -43.61
C THR A 579 3.21 16.93 -44.93
N VAL A 580 2.31 17.19 -45.89
CA VAL A 580 2.64 17.90 -47.12
C VAL A 580 2.38 19.38 -46.90
N ALA A 581 3.34 20.23 -47.27
CA ALA A 581 3.23 21.68 -47.28
C ALA A 581 3.40 22.19 -48.72
N VAL A 582 2.52 23.10 -49.13
CA VAL A 582 2.47 23.68 -50.48
C VAL A 582 2.42 25.20 -50.36
N SER A 583 3.33 25.91 -51.02
CA SER A 583 3.32 27.37 -51.06
C SER A 583 4.10 27.90 -52.27
N ALA A 584 3.60 28.96 -52.91
CA ALA A 584 4.20 29.58 -54.09
C ALA A 584 5.63 30.15 -53.89
N ARG A 585 6.18 30.09 -52.67
CA ARG A 585 7.55 30.52 -52.33
C ARG A 585 8.50 29.36 -51.99
N MET A 586 8.00 28.15 -51.77
CA MET A 586 8.78 26.97 -51.36
C MET A 586 8.29 25.68 -52.04
N GLY A 587 7.59 25.82 -53.16
CA GLY A 587 6.96 24.75 -53.94
C GLY A 587 6.22 23.72 -53.11
N VAL A 588 6.74 22.49 -53.11
CA VAL A 588 6.15 21.32 -52.46
C VAL A 588 7.16 20.67 -51.51
N LEU A 589 6.81 20.58 -50.23
CA LEU A 589 7.63 20.04 -49.16
C LEU A 589 6.89 18.91 -48.44
N LEU A 590 7.41 17.69 -48.52
CA LEU A 590 6.96 16.58 -47.67
C LEU A 590 7.77 16.60 -46.37
N ARG A 591 7.11 16.58 -45.21
CA ARG A 591 7.73 16.53 -43.88
C ARG A 591 7.33 15.23 -43.20
N LEU A 592 8.27 14.30 -43.10
CA LEU A 592 8.13 13.09 -42.30
C LEU A 592 8.63 13.36 -40.88
N LYS A 593 7.93 12.84 -39.87
CA LYS A 593 8.35 12.87 -38.47
C LYS A 593 8.10 11.51 -37.83
N PHE A 594 9.06 11.05 -37.03
CA PHE A 594 8.99 9.81 -36.27
C PHE A 594 9.46 10.08 -34.84
N ILE A 595 8.65 9.71 -33.85
CA ILE A 595 8.92 9.91 -32.43
C ILE A 595 8.95 8.52 -31.78
N ARG A 596 10.02 8.21 -31.05
CA ARG A 596 10.19 6.97 -30.29
C ARG A 596 10.70 7.29 -28.90
N GLY A 597 9.87 7.08 -27.88
CA GLY A 597 10.16 7.53 -26.52
C GLY A 597 10.39 9.05 -26.48
N SER A 598 11.56 9.47 -25.99
CA SER A 598 12.02 10.86 -25.94
C SER A 598 12.82 11.32 -27.18
N GLN A 599 13.00 10.46 -28.18
CA GLN A 599 13.71 10.79 -29.42
C GLN A 599 12.72 11.20 -30.52
N THR A 600 13.01 12.32 -31.18
CA THR A 600 12.25 12.86 -32.32
C THR A 600 13.15 12.96 -33.55
N PHE A 601 12.81 12.22 -34.59
CA PHE A 601 13.42 12.30 -35.92
C PHE A 601 12.48 13.09 -36.84
N THR A 602 13.01 14.05 -37.59
CA THR A 602 12.26 14.84 -38.58
C THR A 602 13.04 14.89 -39.88
N ILE A 603 12.40 14.51 -40.99
CA ILE A 603 13.00 14.47 -42.32
C ILE A 603 12.16 15.36 -43.24
N PRO A 604 12.57 16.64 -43.45
CA PRO A 604 12.03 17.48 -44.50
C PRO A 604 12.59 17.05 -45.87
N LEU A 605 11.69 16.88 -46.83
CA LEU A 605 11.93 16.45 -48.21
C LEU A 605 11.33 17.50 -49.15
N PRO A 606 12.05 18.59 -49.51
CA PRO A 606 11.63 19.45 -50.60
C PRO A 606 11.64 18.64 -51.90
N LEU A 607 10.52 18.66 -52.62
CA LEU A 607 10.28 17.88 -53.83
C LEU A 607 10.24 18.75 -55.08
N SER A 608 9.88 20.03 -54.95
CA SER A 608 9.92 21.00 -56.03
C SER A 608 10.01 22.41 -55.45
N GLN A 609 10.64 23.33 -56.18
CA GLN A 609 10.65 24.76 -55.87
C GLN A 609 9.35 25.46 -56.33
N ASP A 610 8.65 24.87 -57.31
CA ASP A 610 7.36 25.32 -57.83
C ASP A 610 6.20 24.46 -57.33
N VAL A 611 4.97 24.94 -57.54
CA VAL A 611 3.74 24.23 -57.15
C VAL A 611 3.34 23.21 -58.23
N LEU A 612 4.13 22.14 -58.36
CA LEU A 612 3.88 21.06 -59.32
C LEU A 612 2.81 20.07 -58.82
N PRO A 613 1.71 19.83 -59.56
CA PRO A 613 0.69 18.85 -59.17
C PRO A 613 1.21 17.41 -59.04
N SER A 614 2.20 17.03 -59.86
CA SER A 614 2.88 15.73 -59.78
C SER A 614 3.61 15.55 -58.44
N ALA A 615 4.37 16.56 -58.00
CA ALA A 615 5.04 16.54 -56.70
C ALA A 615 4.04 16.43 -55.53
N ILE A 616 2.87 17.10 -55.61
CA ILE A 616 1.79 16.99 -54.61
C ILE A 616 1.19 15.57 -54.59
N PHE A 617 0.98 14.96 -55.76
CA PHE A 617 0.49 13.58 -55.88
C PHE A 617 1.48 12.59 -55.26
N TYR A 618 2.77 12.67 -55.62
CA TYR A 618 3.78 11.77 -55.05
C TYR A 618 4.01 12.01 -53.55
N ALA A 619 3.93 13.25 -53.07
CA ALA A 619 4.01 13.60 -51.64
C ALA A 619 2.89 12.97 -50.78
N THR A 620 1.77 12.58 -51.39
CA THR A 620 0.62 11.96 -50.69
C THR A 620 0.55 10.46 -50.91
N VAL A 621 0.70 10.01 -52.15
CA VAL A 621 0.55 8.59 -52.53
C VAL A 621 1.74 7.76 -52.06
N ILE A 622 2.98 8.25 -52.16
CA ILE A 622 4.15 7.46 -51.74
C ILE A 622 4.14 7.19 -50.23
N PRO A 623 3.97 8.18 -49.32
CA PRO A 623 3.95 7.90 -47.88
C PRO A 623 2.77 7.05 -47.42
N THR A 624 1.62 7.13 -48.10
CA THR A 624 0.45 6.31 -47.75
C THR A 624 0.59 4.87 -48.20
N LEU A 625 1.08 4.62 -49.43
CA LEU A 625 1.41 3.26 -49.89
C LEU A 625 2.56 2.64 -49.09
N ALA A 626 3.63 3.40 -48.83
CA ALA A 626 4.74 2.95 -48.00
C ALA A 626 4.27 2.60 -46.58
N TYR A 627 3.38 3.41 -45.98
CA TYR A 627 2.78 3.06 -44.69
C TYR A 627 1.95 1.76 -44.76
N LEU A 628 1.09 1.58 -45.77
CA LEU A 628 0.29 0.35 -45.90
C LEU A 628 1.16 -0.92 -46.06
N LEU A 629 2.30 -0.82 -46.76
CA LEU A 629 3.28 -1.89 -46.87
C LEU A 629 3.98 -2.14 -45.53
N LEU A 630 4.49 -1.10 -44.86
CA LEU A 630 5.15 -1.21 -43.55
C LEU A 630 4.21 -1.76 -42.47
N ASP A 631 2.94 -1.37 -42.48
CA ASP A 631 1.93 -1.84 -41.53
C ASP A 631 1.71 -3.36 -41.68
N ARG A 632 1.50 -3.82 -42.92
CA ARG A 632 1.25 -5.23 -43.25
C ARG A 632 2.49 -6.13 -43.10
N LEU A 633 3.68 -5.63 -43.42
CA LEU A 633 4.92 -6.41 -43.44
C LEU A 633 5.74 -6.35 -42.15
N ILE A 634 5.62 -5.28 -41.34
CA ILE A 634 6.47 -5.06 -40.16
C ILE A 634 5.65 -4.78 -38.90
N ILE A 635 4.72 -3.82 -38.91
CA ILE A 635 4.04 -3.37 -37.68
C ILE A 635 3.10 -4.45 -37.16
N GLN A 636 2.22 -4.99 -38.00
CA GLN A 636 1.28 -6.05 -37.61
C GLN A 636 1.96 -7.34 -37.12
N PRO A 637 2.96 -7.94 -37.81
CA PRO A 637 3.63 -9.13 -37.29
C PRO A 637 4.41 -8.85 -35.99
N PHE A 638 5.05 -7.67 -35.85
CA PHE A 638 5.72 -7.33 -34.58
C PHE A 638 4.72 -7.18 -33.43
N ALA A 639 3.57 -6.55 -33.65
CA ALA A 639 2.52 -6.41 -32.64
C ALA A 639 1.94 -7.77 -32.19
N ARG A 640 1.84 -8.76 -33.09
CA ARG A 640 1.45 -10.14 -32.74
C ARG A 640 2.52 -10.82 -31.89
N LEU A 641 3.80 -10.74 -32.29
CA LEU A 641 4.92 -11.27 -31.52
C LEU A 641 5.04 -10.63 -30.11
N GLU A 642 4.68 -9.36 -29.96
CA GLU A 642 4.62 -8.69 -28.65
C GLU A 642 3.47 -9.22 -27.79
N GLN A 643 2.29 -9.43 -28.37
CA GLN A 643 1.15 -10.07 -27.69
C GLN A 643 1.42 -11.54 -27.31
N GLU A 644 2.04 -12.33 -28.20
CA GLU A 644 2.47 -13.70 -27.93
C GLU A 644 3.48 -13.79 -26.78
N ARG A 645 4.42 -12.83 -26.70
CA ARG A 645 5.37 -12.71 -25.59
C ARG A 645 4.68 -12.35 -24.27
N GLU A 646 3.74 -11.42 -24.28
CA GLU A 646 2.94 -11.11 -23.09
C GLU A 646 2.10 -12.31 -22.64
N GLN A 647 1.45 -13.01 -23.57
CA GLN A 647 0.67 -14.20 -23.27
C GLN A 647 1.55 -15.29 -22.66
N LYS A 648 2.66 -15.65 -23.32
CA LYS A 648 3.59 -16.65 -22.81
C LYS A 648 4.13 -16.29 -21.43
N LYS A 649 4.44 -15.02 -21.16
CA LYS A 649 4.87 -14.57 -19.83
C LYS A 649 3.77 -14.80 -18.77
N ARG A 650 2.49 -14.58 -19.10
CA ARG A 650 1.36 -14.87 -18.20
C ARG A 650 1.17 -16.38 -17.97
N GLU A 651 1.42 -17.20 -18.99
CA GLU A 651 1.39 -18.67 -18.89
C GLU A 651 2.54 -19.18 -18.00
N ASP A 652 3.76 -18.68 -18.18
CA ASP A 652 4.92 -18.99 -17.33
C ASP A 652 4.68 -18.53 -15.87
N GLU A 653 4.20 -17.30 -15.66
CA GLU A 653 3.84 -16.77 -14.31
C GLU A 653 2.66 -17.52 -13.64
N ALA A 654 1.76 -18.14 -14.41
CA ALA A 654 0.69 -18.98 -13.89
C ALA A 654 1.21 -20.38 -13.50
N ARG A 655 2.11 -20.93 -14.32
CA ARG A 655 2.78 -22.23 -14.10
C ARG A 655 3.67 -22.20 -12.87
N GLU A 656 4.40 -21.11 -12.65
CA GLU A 656 5.21 -20.88 -11.45
C GLU A 656 4.34 -20.97 -10.18
N LYS A 657 3.26 -20.16 -10.11
CA LYS A 657 2.30 -20.15 -8.99
C LYS A 657 1.60 -21.50 -8.76
N GLN A 658 1.37 -22.29 -9.82
CA GLN A 658 0.82 -23.64 -9.67
C GLN A 658 1.86 -24.59 -9.06
N SER A 659 3.14 -24.43 -9.40
CA SER A 659 4.23 -25.24 -8.84
C SER A 659 4.51 -24.94 -7.37
N GLU A 660 4.39 -23.67 -6.95
CA GLU A 660 4.47 -23.24 -5.55
C GLU A 660 3.37 -23.91 -4.71
N ARG A 661 2.10 -23.77 -5.11
CA ARG A 661 0.97 -24.40 -4.39
C ARG A 661 1.05 -25.92 -4.33
N ARG A 662 1.55 -26.56 -5.39
CA ARG A 662 1.82 -28.01 -5.39
C ARG A 662 2.84 -28.37 -4.30
N ARG A 663 3.91 -27.57 -4.14
CA ARG A 663 4.93 -27.77 -3.10
C ARG A 663 4.37 -27.51 -1.69
N GLU A 664 3.58 -26.46 -1.50
CA GLU A 664 2.89 -26.18 -0.22
C GLU A 664 1.99 -27.35 0.19
N ALA A 665 1.17 -27.84 -0.74
CA ALA A 665 0.28 -28.98 -0.49
C ALA A 665 1.06 -30.26 -0.17
N MET A 666 2.14 -30.56 -0.90
CA MET A 666 3.01 -31.72 -0.63
C MET A 666 3.66 -31.65 0.76
N ASN A 667 4.23 -30.50 1.13
CA ASN A 667 4.80 -30.29 2.47
C ASN A 667 3.73 -30.48 3.56
N ALA A 668 2.51 -29.96 3.35
CA ALA A 668 1.41 -30.14 4.29
C ALA A 668 0.97 -31.61 4.41
N GLN A 669 0.90 -32.35 3.31
CA GLN A 669 0.62 -33.79 3.34
C GLN A 669 1.71 -34.57 4.09
N GLU A 670 2.98 -34.23 3.90
CA GLU A 670 4.10 -34.88 4.58
C GLU A 670 4.03 -34.70 6.11
N VAL A 671 3.75 -33.48 6.59
CA VAL A 671 3.50 -33.22 8.02
C VAL A 671 2.30 -34.03 8.53
N LEU A 672 1.19 -34.05 7.78
CA LEU A 672 -0.04 -34.74 8.18
C LEU A 672 0.08 -36.27 8.22
N ARG A 673 1.02 -36.89 7.48
CA ARG A 673 1.27 -38.35 7.54
C ARG A 673 1.53 -38.83 8.97
N SER A 674 2.26 -38.05 9.77
CA SER A 674 2.59 -38.37 11.16
C SER A 674 1.39 -38.52 12.10
N LEU A 675 0.22 -37.99 11.72
CA LEU A 675 -1.02 -38.04 12.51
C LEU A 675 -1.95 -39.20 12.12
N ILE A 676 -1.72 -39.86 10.98
CA ILE A 676 -2.67 -40.84 10.42
C ILE A 676 -2.77 -42.09 11.29
N GLU A 677 -1.64 -42.61 11.76
CA GLU A 677 -1.61 -43.83 12.59
C GLU A 677 -2.41 -43.60 13.89
N GLN A 678 -2.15 -42.49 14.58
CA GLN A 678 -2.89 -42.08 15.78
C GLN A 678 -4.40 -41.84 15.56
N ILE A 679 -4.84 -41.59 14.32
CA ILE A 679 -6.26 -41.43 13.97
C ILE A 679 -6.88 -42.80 13.65
N LYS A 680 -6.19 -43.66 12.89
CA LYS A 680 -6.63 -45.03 12.61
C LYS A 680 -6.76 -45.87 13.87
N ASP A 681 -5.81 -45.76 14.80
CA ASP A 681 -5.84 -46.46 16.09
C ASP A 681 -7.00 -45.99 16.98
N LYS A 682 -7.48 -44.76 16.82
CA LYS A 682 -8.63 -44.20 17.57
C LYS A 682 -9.99 -44.56 16.97
N GLU A 683 -10.09 -44.59 15.64
CA GLU A 683 -11.33 -44.96 14.93
C GLU A 683 -11.59 -46.48 14.96
N GLY A 684 -10.53 -47.29 15.14
CA GLY A 684 -10.63 -48.74 15.26
C GLY A 684 -11.16 -49.44 14.00
N SER A 685 -11.59 -50.69 14.12
CA SER A 685 -12.04 -51.50 12.97
C SER A 685 -13.46 -51.17 12.46
N GLN A 686 -14.24 -50.40 13.22
CA GLN A 686 -15.63 -50.06 12.88
C GLN A 686 -15.84 -48.59 12.46
N GLY A 687 -14.88 -47.70 12.78
CA GLY A 687 -14.94 -46.28 12.44
C GLY A 687 -14.73 -45.95 10.96
N LEU A 688 -14.57 -44.66 10.67
CA LEU A 688 -14.54 -44.14 9.29
C LEU A 688 -13.10 -44.02 8.76
N ILE A 689 -12.70 -44.96 7.91
CA ILE A 689 -11.34 -45.03 7.34
C ILE A 689 -11.38 -44.77 5.83
N ILE A 690 -10.74 -43.70 5.38
CA ILE A 690 -10.56 -43.38 3.97
C ILE A 690 -9.42 -44.24 3.41
N LEU A 691 -9.70 -44.93 2.30
CA LEU A 691 -8.78 -45.84 1.62
C LEU A 691 -8.06 -45.10 0.49
N GLU A 692 -8.83 -44.45 -0.38
CA GLU A 692 -8.35 -43.64 -1.52
C GLU A 692 -9.24 -42.38 -1.63
N ALA A 693 -8.64 -41.22 -1.88
CA ALA A 693 -9.37 -40.02 -2.30
C ALA A 693 -8.55 -39.22 -3.32
N TYR A 694 -9.19 -38.86 -4.44
CA TYR A 694 -8.56 -38.21 -5.57
C TYR A 694 -9.32 -36.95 -5.96
N TYR A 695 -8.60 -35.84 -6.10
CA TYR A 695 -9.16 -34.54 -6.49
C TYR A 695 -8.58 -34.08 -7.82
N GLY A 696 -9.42 -33.62 -8.75
CA GLY A 696 -8.98 -33.18 -10.07
C GLY A 696 -9.98 -33.48 -11.18
N GLN A 697 -9.48 -33.62 -12.41
CA GLN A 697 -10.29 -33.97 -13.58
C GLN A 697 -10.49 -35.50 -13.64
N LEU A 698 -11.57 -35.99 -13.04
CA LEU A 698 -11.81 -37.43 -12.83
C LEU A 698 -12.18 -38.24 -14.10
N THR A 699 -12.26 -37.62 -15.27
CA THR A 699 -12.56 -38.34 -16.53
C THR A 699 -11.42 -39.24 -17.01
N SER A 700 -10.24 -39.19 -16.38
CA SER A 700 -9.04 -39.96 -16.74
C SER A 700 -8.67 -41.12 -15.80
N ILE A 701 -9.54 -41.49 -14.84
CA ILE A 701 -9.25 -42.52 -13.81
C ILE A 701 -8.75 -43.87 -14.36
N ILE A 702 -9.06 -44.21 -15.62
CA ILE A 702 -8.61 -45.45 -16.29
C ILE A 702 -7.08 -45.47 -16.55
N ASN A 703 -6.39 -44.33 -16.53
CA ASN A 703 -4.94 -44.24 -16.65
C ASN A 703 -4.31 -43.54 -15.43
N GLU A 704 -3.54 -44.29 -14.63
CA GLU A 704 -2.87 -43.84 -13.39
C GLU A 704 -1.81 -42.73 -13.60
N SER A 705 -1.51 -42.36 -14.85
CA SER A 705 -0.42 -41.46 -15.24
C SER A 705 -0.87 -40.03 -15.63
N SER A 706 -2.09 -39.61 -15.30
CA SER A 706 -2.58 -38.27 -15.64
C SER A 706 -2.10 -37.18 -14.65
N LEU A 707 -1.36 -36.18 -15.17
CA LEU A 707 -0.81 -35.02 -14.42
C LEU A 707 -1.87 -34.06 -13.80
N LYS A 708 -3.15 -34.42 -13.88
CA LYS A 708 -4.34 -33.60 -13.60
C LYS A 708 -5.13 -34.05 -12.36
N ILE A 709 -4.57 -34.96 -11.58
CA ILE A 709 -5.17 -35.49 -10.36
C ILE A 709 -4.14 -35.38 -9.21
N ILE A 710 -4.63 -35.08 -8.01
CA ILE A 710 -3.87 -35.13 -6.75
C ILE A 710 -4.52 -36.15 -5.80
N ASP A 711 -3.70 -37.03 -5.20
CA ASP A 711 -4.07 -37.83 -4.03
C ASP A 711 -4.27 -36.92 -2.81
N VAL A 712 -5.45 -36.98 -2.20
CA VAL A 712 -5.86 -36.21 -1.03
C VAL A 712 -6.36 -37.10 0.10
N SER A 713 -6.11 -38.41 0.03
CA SER A 713 -6.48 -39.40 1.06
C SER A 713 -5.98 -38.98 2.44
N ILE A 714 -4.75 -38.45 2.49
CA ILE A 714 -4.03 -38.06 3.71
C ILE A 714 -4.71 -36.85 4.41
N PRO A 715 -4.85 -35.66 3.80
CA PRO A 715 -5.57 -34.56 4.45
C PRO A 715 -7.02 -34.90 4.77
N LEU A 716 -7.70 -35.63 3.88
CA LEU A 716 -9.11 -35.96 4.05
C LEU A 716 -9.35 -36.87 5.26
N GLN A 717 -8.45 -37.83 5.54
CA GLN A 717 -8.50 -38.64 6.77
C GLN A 717 -8.30 -37.78 8.02
N THR A 718 -7.43 -36.75 7.98
CA THR A 718 -7.22 -35.85 9.15
C THR A 718 -8.39 -34.91 9.44
N LEU A 719 -9.39 -34.86 8.55
CA LEU A 719 -10.66 -34.15 8.77
C LEU A 719 -11.77 -35.04 9.34
N VAL A 720 -11.55 -36.36 9.45
CA VAL A 720 -12.49 -37.30 10.11
C VAL A 720 -12.45 -37.08 11.63
N LYS A 721 -13.63 -37.04 12.25
CA LYS A 721 -13.81 -37.00 13.71
C LYS A 721 -15.05 -37.78 14.12
N ASP A 722 -14.93 -38.57 15.17
CA ASP A 722 -16.01 -39.35 15.77
C ASP A 722 -16.74 -40.21 14.72
N SER A 723 -15.95 -40.87 13.86
CA SER A 723 -16.42 -41.65 12.70
C SER A 723 -17.28 -40.90 11.68
N THR A 724 -17.15 -39.57 11.60
CA THR A 724 -17.81 -38.74 10.59
C THR A 724 -16.84 -37.79 9.89
N LEU A 725 -17.12 -37.49 8.62
CA LEU A 725 -16.46 -36.43 7.86
C LEU A 725 -17.52 -35.40 7.45
N LYS A 726 -17.29 -34.13 7.77
CA LYS A 726 -18.17 -33.02 7.35
C LYS A 726 -17.33 -31.88 6.78
N ILE A 727 -17.56 -31.55 5.52
CA ILE A 727 -16.92 -30.43 4.83
C ILE A 727 -18.03 -29.55 4.25
N GLU A 728 -18.30 -28.44 4.93
CA GLU A 728 -19.25 -27.43 4.50
C GLU A 728 -18.59 -26.50 3.47
N THR A 729 -18.94 -26.63 2.19
CA THR A 729 -18.33 -25.84 1.11
C THR A 729 -19.29 -24.85 0.48
N THR A 730 -18.95 -23.56 0.62
CA THR A 730 -19.37 -22.46 -0.27
C THR A 730 -18.23 -22.01 -1.21
N VAL A 731 -17.08 -22.69 -1.14
CA VAL A 731 -15.81 -22.37 -1.82
C VAL A 731 -15.17 -23.66 -2.33
N SER A 732 -14.38 -23.55 -3.40
CA SER A 732 -13.60 -24.66 -4.01
C SER A 732 -12.71 -25.40 -3.00
N LYS A 733 -12.74 -26.74 -3.05
CA LYS A 733 -11.93 -27.65 -2.21
C LYS A 733 -10.43 -27.50 -2.41
N SER A 734 -9.98 -26.90 -3.52
CA SER A 734 -8.58 -26.53 -3.79
C SER A 734 -7.95 -25.57 -2.76
N ASN A 735 -8.74 -25.00 -1.84
CA ASN A 735 -8.26 -24.12 -0.76
C ASN A 735 -8.17 -24.85 0.60
N LEU A 736 -8.40 -26.16 0.67
CA LEU A 736 -8.20 -26.98 1.88
C LEU A 736 -6.71 -27.29 2.10
N THR A 737 -6.28 -27.41 3.35
CA THR A 737 -4.90 -27.77 3.70
C THR A 737 -4.49 -29.10 3.04
N GLY A 738 -3.36 -29.12 2.33
CA GLY A 738 -2.88 -30.30 1.62
C GLY A 738 -3.59 -30.61 0.28
N PHE A 739 -4.50 -29.74 -0.17
CA PHE A 739 -5.03 -29.72 -1.54
C PHE A 739 -4.33 -28.62 -2.35
N TYR A 740 -4.30 -28.77 -3.68
CA TYR A 740 -4.07 -27.66 -4.62
C TYR A 740 -4.96 -27.83 -5.85
N ASP A 741 -4.91 -26.88 -6.79
CA ASP A 741 -5.66 -26.94 -8.05
C ASP A 741 -4.80 -27.55 -9.18
N PRO A 742 -5.04 -28.82 -9.60
CA PRO A 742 -4.31 -29.41 -10.72
C PRO A 742 -4.85 -28.95 -12.10
N CYS A 743 -6.08 -28.43 -12.17
CA CYS A 743 -6.79 -28.14 -13.42
C CYS A 743 -7.45 -26.75 -13.36
N ILE A 744 -6.62 -25.70 -13.42
CA ILE A 744 -7.07 -24.31 -13.32
C ILE A 744 -8.00 -23.99 -14.50
N GLY A 745 -9.25 -23.60 -14.20
CA GLY A 745 -10.26 -23.24 -15.20
C GLY A 745 -11.11 -24.39 -15.76
N GLU A 746 -10.82 -25.64 -15.41
CA GLU A 746 -11.59 -26.82 -15.85
C GLU A 746 -12.52 -27.36 -14.74
N GLU A 747 -13.46 -28.24 -15.09
CA GLU A 747 -14.30 -28.92 -14.09
C GLU A 747 -13.49 -29.91 -13.25
N LYS A 748 -13.76 -29.91 -11.94
CA LYS A 748 -13.07 -30.73 -10.94
C LYS A 748 -14.06 -31.37 -9.97
N SER A 749 -13.69 -32.56 -9.54
CA SER A 749 -14.45 -33.37 -8.58
C SER A 749 -13.52 -34.06 -7.59
N LEU A 750 -14.08 -34.46 -6.44
CA LEU A 750 -13.43 -35.24 -5.40
C LEU A 750 -14.05 -36.64 -5.38
N TYR A 751 -13.26 -37.64 -5.76
CA TYR A 751 -13.54 -39.06 -5.54
C TYR A 751 -13.15 -39.44 -4.12
N ILE A 752 -13.96 -40.26 -3.44
CA ILE A 752 -13.66 -40.81 -2.11
C ILE A 752 -14.10 -42.27 -2.05
N LYS A 753 -13.19 -43.13 -1.60
CA LYS A 753 -13.40 -44.55 -1.29
C LYS A 753 -13.05 -44.77 0.18
N TYR A 754 -13.98 -45.29 0.96
CA TYR A 754 -13.83 -45.42 2.41
C TYR A 754 -14.45 -46.72 2.93
N SER A 755 -13.95 -47.16 4.09
CA SER A 755 -14.52 -48.22 4.91
C SER A 755 -15.30 -47.61 6.08
N PHE A 756 -16.43 -48.21 6.43
CA PHE A 756 -17.24 -47.90 7.61
C PHE A 756 -17.95 -49.18 8.05
N HIS A 757 -17.91 -49.54 9.34
CA HIS A 757 -18.44 -50.83 9.84
C HIS A 757 -17.99 -52.06 9.00
N SER A 758 -16.71 -52.08 8.60
CA SER A 758 -16.11 -53.10 7.70
C SER A 758 -16.68 -53.19 6.27
N HIS A 759 -17.60 -52.30 5.86
CA HIS A 759 -18.11 -52.23 4.49
C HIS A 759 -17.44 -51.09 3.70
N ILE A 760 -17.09 -51.38 2.44
CA ILE A 760 -16.41 -50.43 1.55
C ILE A 760 -17.42 -49.69 0.66
N HIS A 761 -17.32 -48.38 0.63
CA HIS A 761 -18.19 -47.47 -0.12
C HIS A 761 -17.39 -46.51 -0.99
N THR A 762 -17.94 -46.15 -2.14
CA THR A 762 -17.35 -45.19 -3.10
C THR A 762 -18.34 -44.08 -3.41
N ILE A 763 -17.88 -42.84 -3.50
CA ILE A 763 -18.71 -41.67 -3.83
C ILE A 763 -17.87 -40.60 -4.55
N THR A 764 -18.53 -39.72 -5.29
CA THR A 764 -17.89 -38.57 -5.97
C THR A 764 -18.71 -37.31 -5.73
N TYR A 765 -18.05 -36.21 -5.38
CA TYR A 765 -18.63 -34.88 -5.16
C TYR A 765 -18.03 -33.88 -6.14
N LYS A 766 -18.77 -32.86 -6.60
CA LYS A 766 -18.16 -31.75 -7.37
C LYS A 766 -17.33 -30.86 -6.45
N ASP A 767 -16.49 -30.01 -7.04
CA ASP A 767 -15.61 -29.10 -6.30
C ASP A 767 -16.32 -28.25 -5.23
N THR A 768 -17.56 -27.80 -5.46
CA THR A 768 -18.33 -26.97 -4.52
C THR A 768 -19.29 -27.73 -3.60
N ASP A 769 -19.59 -29.00 -3.87
CA ASP A 769 -20.67 -29.72 -3.15
C ASP A 769 -20.26 -30.12 -1.72
N PRO A 770 -21.10 -29.94 -0.69
CA PRO A 770 -20.75 -30.30 0.68
C PRO A 770 -20.53 -31.81 0.83
N VAL A 771 -19.46 -32.20 1.52
CA VAL A 771 -19.11 -33.61 1.78
C VAL A 771 -19.60 -34.00 3.15
N ILE A 772 -20.42 -35.06 3.23
CA ILE A 772 -20.92 -35.62 4.49
C ILE A 772 -20.79 -37.15 4.41
N LEU A 773 -19.89 -37.72 5.20
CA LEU A 773 -19.69 -39.16 5.36
C LEU A 773 -19.86 -39.58 6.84
N PRO A 774 -20.29 -40.82 7.13
CA PRO A 774 -20.88 -41.78 6.20
C PRO A 774 -22.15 -41.23 5.55
N ASN A 775 -22.42 -41.64 4.31
CA ASN A 775 -23.64 -41.21 3.60
C ASN A 775 -24.88 -41.81 4.29
N ARG A 776 -26.03 -41.12 4.27
CA ARG A 776 -27.29 -41.62 4.87
C ARG A 776 -27.70 -42.98 4.33
N ASN A 777 -27.44 -43.25 3.05
CA ASN A 777 -27.72 -44.53 2.41
C ASN A 777 -26.74 -45.65 2.82
N HIS A 778 -25.65 -45.33 3.52
CA HIS A 778 -24.63 -46.26 4.02
C HIS A 778 -24.70 -46.42 5.56
N LEU A 779 -25.74 -45.86 6.20
CA LEU A 779 -26.09 -46.04 7.61
C LEU A 779 -27.24 -47.05 7.80
N ILE A 780 -27.64 -47.75 6.72
CA ILE A 780 -28.76 -48.70 6.71
C ILE A 780 -28.25 -50.05 6.17
N LEU A 781 -27.60 -50.82 7.04
CA LEU A 781 -27.30 -52.25 6.92
C LEU A 781 -27.33 -52.87 8.33
#